data_AF-A0A916N3S1-F1
#
_entry.id   AF-A0A916N3S1-F1
#
_cell.length_a   1.000
_cell.length_b   1.000
_cell.length_c   1.000
_cell.angle_alpha   90.00
_cell.angle_beta   90.00
_cell.angle_gamma   90.00
#
_symmetry.space_group_name_H-M   'P 1'
#
loop_
_entity.id
_entity.type
_entity.pdbx_description
1 polymer ?
#
loop_
_entity_poly.entity_id
_entity_poly.type
_entity_poly.pdbx_seq_one_letter_code
_entity_poly.pdbx_strand_id
1 'polypeptide(L)'
;MNSQNPQKTSDVFSHFLPWLFFATAFESLLAALSLLLIPSESGLSLARLALFGILALFLFGGIYLGFTTHRDSTRFDWALQTPFILTCSLAVLISGLILFLLRYLNPVRLLPYYQRLSPLLWFLLIVGIQTALFLLLARNGFHPQEFAKRKPVYLSSAIAFAILLAIFLFVVITKLGITPDTAYWGEPGAAILGWQFALSLLFGFAIIVYSAKPANYQLPFTFFLPLIIYLTAAILWLTVPVDVLQNSFYAPITPPANIPFPYSDAGFYDSLAQSLLIGTGYLGSIPPRPFYVIFLAILHFLFRQNYPAIIIAQTLVLALFPVALYFLAKKLHSPAAGVTVALFAIFRELVGLWISSNTRVVNSKIFTTDFPTAMALAFLCLVLIWWLERRDLKSTLVAGGFFGLVLLFRTQSLLVLPAVFILAWFVYQRKTRDWIIAGVVFAAAMILTVLPWLTHNYTVTGHFTFDDPRQSAVIYSQYSFTGNLDLSQFNPETDSVGKRIVSFTLENPDYVAGFVVTHILNTEIGGLLALSLIADFESLSAPVNLYWVAFNGTLPWYNIFLLILYLAVIAVGLGAVWRRTGWLGLLPLAVNLGYTLSNGISRFSGWRYNMPVDWVIYFYFAIGAMEILGGLTLLFGAKPERVFPPYIQPKVKHIAPRDFRPQYILILLAFVFVGSLPWLAKGLAGPRYTASRSELIARLESSGYVAEEINAFLAQPGAILTGGRMLYPRLYRRYEGMSSANPWAAYAVQDFSRIGFLLLNDQGTNMIFTTKEVLNFPQGADAIVLACQRDGYFDVRLIDFGTHSYQNAPLSQSCADN
;
A
#
# COMPACT_ATOMS: atom_id res chain seq x y z
N MET A 1 9.92 5.43 47.24
CA MET A 1 11.11 5.43 48.11
C MET A 1 11.75 4.06 48.04
N ASN A 2 12.87 3.99 47.33
CA ASN A 2 13.96 3.03 47.50
C ASN A 2 15.13 3.71 46.77
N SER A 3 15.73 4.68 47.46
CA SER A 3 16.94 5.37 47.01
C SER A 3 18.11 4.42 47.19
N GLN A 4 18.39 3.60 46.17
CA GLN A 4 19.75 3.09 46.05
C GLN A 4 20.68 4.31 45.93
N ASN A 5 21.65 4.36 46.84
CA ASN A 5 22.58 5.46 46.99
C ASN A 5 23.35 5.67 45.65
N PRO A 6 23.24 6.82 44.96
CA PRO A 6 23.92 7.03 43.67
C PRO A 6 25.45 6.91 43.74
N GLN A 7 26.04 7.04 44.94
CA GLN A 7 27.46 6.83 45.21
C GLN A 7 27.94 5.38 45.08
N LYS A 8 27.08 4.37 45.29
CA LYS A 8 27.54 2.96 45.32
C LYS A 8 27.59 2.32 43.93
N THR A 9 26.76 2.82 43.01
CA THR A 9 26.81 2.44 41.60
C THR A 9 28.03 3.05 40.89
N SER A 10 28.46 4.27 41.24
CA SER A 10 29.62 4.91 40.60
C SER A 10 30.94 4.18 40.83
N ASP A 11 31.14 3.55 41.99
CA ASP A 11 32.41 2.88 42.32
C ASP A 11 32.67 1.66 41.44
N VAL A 12 31.67 0.81 41.19
CA VAL A 12 31.84 -0.36 40.31
C VAL A 12 32.10 0.07 38.86
N PHE A 13 31.44 1.12 38.37
CA PHE A 13 31.63 1.62 37.01
C PHE A 13 32.99 2.31 36.81
N SER A 14 33.52 2.98 37.83
CA SER A 14 34.86 3.58 37.76
C SER A 14 35.98 2.56 37.55
N HIS A 15 35.80 1.30 37.99
CA HIS A 15 36.77 0.23 37.77
C HIS A 15 36.82 -0.28 36.31
N PHE A 16 35.73 -0.14 35.54
CA PHE A 16 35.65 -0.63 34.16
C PHE A 16 36.01 0.43 33.10
N LEU A 17 35.99 1.71 33.46
CA LEU A 17 36.32 2.81 32.54
C LEU A 17 37.75 2.70 31.94
N PRO A 18 38.81 2.32 32.68
CA PRO A 18 40.14 2.10 32.09
C PRO A 18 40.13 1.03 30.99
N TRP A 19 39.32 -0.02 31.16
CA TRP A 19 39.22 -1.11 30.20
C TRP A 19 38.52 -0.69 28.90
N LEU A 20 37.58 0.25 28.95
CA LEU A 20 36.99 0.85 27.75
C LEU A 20 38.07 1.56 26.91
N PHE A 21 38.97 2.30 27.56
CA PHE A 21 40.06 2.99 26.86
C PHE A 21 41.12 2.02 26.31
N PHE A 22 41.45 0.96 27.05
CA PHE A 22 42.33 -0.10 26.53
C PHE A 22 41.70 -0.88 25.37
N ALA A 23 40.39 -1.16 25.43
CA ALA A 23 39.65 -1.75 24.31
C ALA A 23 39.68 -0.83 23.08
N THR A 24 39.43 0.47 23.27
CA THR A 24 39.54 1.48 22.20
C THR A 24 40.93 1.49 21.57
N ALA A 25 41.99 1.39 22.38
CA ALA A 25 43.35 1.32 21.88
C ALA A 25 43.59 0.05 21.03
N PHE A 26 43.15 -1.10 21.52
CA PHE A 26 43.26 -2.37 20.81
C PHE A 26 42.47 -2.39 19.50
N GLU A 27 41.24 -1.89 19.51
CA GLU A 27 40.40 -1.79 18.31
C GLU A 27 40.99 -0.83 17.27
N SER A 28 41.66 0.25 17.72
CA SER A 28 42.39 1.15 16.83
C SER A 28 43.56 0.46 16.14
N LEU A 29 44.28 -0.42 16.87
CA LEU A 29 45.33 -1.26 16.29
C LEU A 29 44.75 -2.21 15.23
N LEU A 30 43.62 -2.87 15.50
CA LEU A 30 42.95 -3.75 14.54
C LEU A 30 42.50 -2.99 13.27
N ALA A 31 42.01 -1.76 13.44
CA ALA A 31 41.65 -0.90 12.32
C ALA A 31 42.88 -0.47 11.51
N ALA A 32 44.01 -0.19 12.17
CA ALA A 32 45.27 0.11 11.49
C ALA A 32 45.80 -1.10 10.71
N LEU A 33 45.73 -2.31 11.30
CA LEU A 33 46.08 -3.55 10.60
C LEU A 33 45.18 -3.79 9.39
N SER A 34 43.88 -3.58 9.54
CA SER A 34 42.91 -3.68 8.45
C SER A 34 43.19 -2.66 7.34
N LEU A 35 43.60 -1.44 7.70
CA LEU A 35 44.03 -0.43 6.74
C LEU A 35 45.32 -0.84 6.01
N LEU A 36 46.26 -1.53 6.66
CA LEU A 36 47.48 -2.06 6.03
C LEU A 36 47.18 -3.14 4.98
N LEU A 37 46.18 -4.00 5.24
CA LEU A 37 45.78 -5.08 4.32
C LEU A 37 45.15 -4.58 3.01
N ILE A 38 44.73 -3.32 2.94
CA ILE A 38 44.18 -2.73 1.73
C ILE A 38 45.32 -2.46 0.72
N PRO A 39 45.25 -2.98 -0.52
CA PRO A 39 46.28 -2.76 -1.54
C PRO A 39 46.51 -1.28 -1.86
N SER A 40 47.74 -0.93 -2.23
CA SER A 40 48.14 0.44 -2.55
C SER A 40 48.96 0.46 -3.84
N GLU A 41 48.59 1.34 -4.77
CA GLU A 41 49.26 1.47 -6.06
C GLU A 41 50.64 2.15 -5.97
N SER A 42 50.91 2.94 -4.92
CA SER A 42 52.13 3.78 -4.83
C SER A 42 52.79 3.85 -3.44
N GLY A 43 52.46 2.94 -2.51
CA GLY A 43 52.98 2.94 -1.13
C GLY A 43 52.16 3.81 -0.15
N LEU A 44 52.84 4.51 0.77
CA LEU A 44 52.22 5.36 1.81
C LEU A 44 51.83 6.73 1.23
N SER A 45 50.62 6.85 0.69
CA SER A 45 50.07 8.16 0.30
C SER A 45 49.84 9.08 1.52
N LEU A 46 49.87 10.40 1.32
CA LEU A 46 49.62 11.38 2.38
C LEU A 46 48.29 11.14 3.11
N ALA A 47 47.24 10.76 2.36
CA ALA A 47 45.94 10.40 2.92
C ALA A 47 46.01 9.15 3.81
N ARG A 48 46.80 8.14 3.41
CA ARG A 48 46.96 6.92 4.19
C ARG A 48 47.78 7.16 5.46
N LEU A 49 48.81 7.99 5.37
CA LEU A 49 49.58 8.47 6.53
C LEU A 49 48.70 9.26 7.51
N ALA A 50 47.81 10.11 7.00
CA ALA A 50 46.86 10.84 7.83
C ALA A 50 45.90 9.88 8.57
N LEU A 51 45.37 8.86 7.89
CA LEU A 51 44.53 7.83 8.52
C LEU A 51 45.28 7.04 9.59
N PHE A 52 46.52 6.62 9.31
CA PHE A 52 47.37 6.00 10.32
C PHE A 52 47.66 6.94 11.49
N GLY A 53 47.87 8.23 11.23
CA GLY A 53 48.06 9.25 12.27
C GLY A 53 46.85 9.38 13.19
N ILE A 54 45.64 9.38 12.62
CA ILE A 54 44.39 9.39 13.41
C ILE A 54 44.28 8.13 14.25
N LEU A 55 44.50 6.94 13.67
CA LEU A 55 44.42 5.67 14.41
C LEU A 55 45.52 5.56 15.49
N ALA A 56 46.73 6.03 15.19
CA ALA A 56 47.82 6.10 16.17
C ALA A 56 47.46 7.02 17.33
N LEU A 57 46.79 8.15 17.07
CA LEU A 57 46.29 9.05 18.10
C LEU A 57 45.29 8.35 19.02
N PHE A 58 44.36 7.56 18.48
CA PHE A 58 43.43 6.75 19.29
C PHE A 58 44.12 5.61 20.03
N LEU A 59 45.15 4.99 19.45
CA LEU A 59 45.94 3.92 20.08
C LEU A 59 46.69 4.46 21.30
N PHE A 60 47.57 5.45 21.10
CA PHE A 60 48.38 6.01 22.18
C PHE A 60 47.53 6.83 23.16
N GLY A 61 46.52 7.55 22.66
CA GLY A 61 45.54 8.26 23.48
C GLY A 61 44.74 7.31 24.36
N GLY A 62 44.25 6.18 23.83
CA GLY A 62 43.54 5.16 24.60
C GLY A 62 44.41 4.51 25.68
N ILE A 63 45.69 4.20 25.38
CA ILE A 63 46.64 3.69 26.38
C ILE A 63 46.88 4.71 27.49
N TYR A 64 47.18 5.96 27.12
CA TYR A 64 47.41 7.04 28.08
C TYR A 64 46.18 7.29 28.95
N LEU A 65 45.00 7.44 28.33
CA LEU A 65 43.74 7.65 29.03
C LEU A 65 43.44 6.48 29.96
N GLY A 66 43.59 5.23 29.49
CA GLY A 66 43.44 4.02 30.31
C GLY A 66 44.26 4.06 31.59
N PHE A 67 45.57 4.32 31.51
CA PHE A 67 46.43 4.45 32.68
C PHE A 67 46.08 5.64 33.58
N THR A 68 45.68 6.79 33.01
CA THR A 68 45.25 7.95 33.81
C THR A 68 43.94 7.69 34.57
N THR A 69 42.93 7.09 33.93
CA THR A 69 41.69 6.69 34.59
C THR A 69 41.89 5.59 35.62
N HIS A 70 42.87 4.71 35.44
CA HIS A 70 43.18 3.68 36.42
C HIS A 70 43.72 4.29 37.73
N ARG A 71 44.37 5.46 37.65
CA ARG A 71 44.86 6.21 38.82
C ARG A 71 43.77 7.07 39.46
N ASP A 72 42.94 7.73 38.65
CA ASP A 72 41.88 8.62 39.10
C ASP A 72 40.74 8.70 38.07
N SER A 73 39.66 7.99 38.34
CA SER A 73 38.47 7.89 37.47
C SER A 73 37.59 9.13 37.49
N THR A 74 37.62 9.92 38.57
CA THR A 74 36.73 11.08 38.81
C THR A 74 36.94 12.21 37.81
N ARG A 75 38.13 12.25 37.19
CA ARG A 75 38.48 13.21 36.12
C ARG A 75 37.57 13.13 34.89
N PHE A 76 36.81 12.05 34.73
CA PHE A 76 35.96 11.80 33.57
C PHE A 76 34.46 11.82 33.90
N ASP A 77 34.06 12.30 35.07
CA ASP A 77 32.65 12.43 35.45
C ASP A 77 31.85 13.32 34.47
N TRP A 78 32.53 14.28 33.82
CA TRP A 78 31.94 15.10 32.76
C TRP A 78 31.43 14.27 31.57
N ALA A 79 32.01 13.09 31.29
CA ALA A 79 31.59 12.20 30.21
C ALA A 79 30.23 11.54 30.49
N LEU A 80 29.79 11.48 31.75
CA LEU A 80 28.46 10.98 32.12
C LEU A 80 27.34 11.99 31.82
N GLN A 81 27.68 13.22 31.45
CA GLN A 81 26.68 14.23 31.10
C GLN A 81 25.97 13.90 29.78
N THR A 82 24.68 14.26 29.70
CA THR A 82 23.84 14.00 28.52
C THR A 82 24.45 14.47 27.20
N PRO A 83 25.06 15.67 27.11
CA PRO A 83 25.62 16.15 25.84
C PRO A 83 26.69 15.21 25.29
N PHE A 84 27.58 14.67 26.13
CA PHE A 84 28.64 13.78 25.67
C PHE A 84 28.11 12.44 25.16
N ILE A 85 27.15 11.83 25.86
CA ILE A 85 26.47 10.61 25.41
C ILE A 85 25.78 10.83 24.05
N LEU A 86 25.16 12.00 23.87
CA LEU A 86 24.56 12.38 22.58
C LEU A 86 25.61 12.55 21.49
N THR A 87 26.77 13.14 21.79
CA THR A 87 27.89 13.24 20.84
C THR A 87 28.40 11.86 20.42
N CYS A 88 28.58 10.92 21.35
CA CYS A 88 28.95 9.53 21.02
C CYS A 88 27.89 8.86 20.13
N SER A 89 26.61 9.01 20.49
CA SER A 89 25.49 8.46 19.70
C SER A 89 25.42 9.08 18.29
N LEU A 90 25.67 10.38 18.19
CA LEU A 90 25.72 11.09 16.92
C LEU A 90 26.92 10.62 16.07
N ALA A 91 28.07 10.38 16.68
CA ALA A 91 29.24 9.83 15.99
C ALA A 91 28.96 8.45 15.41
N VAL A 92 28.20 7.59 16.10
CA VAL A 92 27.72 6.31 15.57
C VAL A 92 26.86 6.51 14.33
N LEU A 93 25.86 7.40 14.42
CA LEU A 93 24.95 7.68 13.31
C LEU A 93 25.69 8.27 12.10
N ILE A 94 26.61 9.21 12.34
CA ILE A 94 27.41 9.83 11.28
C ILE A 94 28.33 8.78 10.64
N SER A 95 29.06 7.98 11.43
CA SER A 95 29.98 6.98 10.89
C SER A 95 29.24 5.91 10.09
N GLY A 96 28.11 5.43 10.60
CA GLY A 96 27.24 4.49 9.88
C GLY A 96 26.65 5.08 8.61
N LEU A 97 26.20 6.33 8.64
CA LEU A 97 25.71 7.04 7.47
C LEU A 97 26.80 7.24 6.41
N ILE A 98 28.01 7.63 6.81
CA ILE A 98 29.14 7.79 5.88
C ILE A 98 29.50 6.44 5.25
N LEU A 99 29.62 5.37 6.05
CA LEU A 99 29.85 4.00 5.52
C LEU A 99 28.80 3.62 4.48
N PHE A 100 27.53 3.87 4.80
CA PHE A 100 26.40 3.58 3.92
C PHE A 100 26.45 4.42 2.63
N LEU A 101 26.62 5.73 2.72
CA LEU A 101 26.66 6.62 1.56
C LEU A 101 27.88 6.34 0.66
N LEU A 102 29.06 6.10 1.25
CA LEU A 102 30.26 5.74 0.49
C LEU A 102 30.07 4.43 -0.27
N ARG A 103 29.30 3.48 0.25
CA ARG A 103 29.04 2.22 -0.42
C ARG A 103 27.97 2.32 -1.51
N TYR A 104 26.87 3.05 -1.24
CA TYR A 104 25.64 2.92 -2.04
C TYR A 104 25.25 4.16 -2.84
N LEU A 105 25.71 5.37 -2.48
CA LEU A 105 25.32 6.60 -3.17
C LEU A 105 25.83 6.63 -4.62
N ASN A 106 27.09 6.25 -4.81
CA ASN A 106 27.68 6.04 -6.12
C ASN A 106 28.76 4.96 -5.99
N PRO A 107 28.38 3.67 -6.06
CA PRO A 107 29.24 2.54 -5.71
C PRO A 107 30.55 2.56 -6.49
N VAL A 108 30.50 2.82 -7.81
CA VAL A 108 31.68 2.80 -8.68
C VAL A 108 32.66 3.91 -8.31
N ARG A 109 32.17 5.14 -8.19
CA ARG A 109 33.03 6.31 -7.92
C ARG A 109 33.54 6.33 -6.48
N LEU A 110 32.74 5.87 -5.52
CA LEU A 110 33.04 5.97 -4.10
C LEU A 110 33.72 4.72 -3.53
N LEU A 111 33.78 3.60 -4.27
CA LEU A 111 34.40 2.36 -3.79
C LEU A 111 35.82 2.54 -3.24
N PRO A 112 36.75 3.28 -3.88
CA PRO A 112 38.10 3.48 -3.33
C PRO A 112 38.08 4.23 -2.00
N TYR A 113 37.16 5.19 -1.84
CA TYR A 113 36.97 5.93 -0.60
C TYR A 113 36.35 5.05 0.48
N TYR A 114 35.33 4.26 0.13
CA TYR A 114 34.74 3.27 1.03
C TYR A 114 35.79 2.30 1.55
N GLN A 115 36.58 1.68 0.66
CA GLN A 115 37.62 0.73 1.05
C GLN A 115 38.60 1.37 2.04
N ARG A 116 39.16 2.54 1.70
CA ARG A 116 40.21 3.19 2.52
C ARG A 116 39.70 3.79 3.83
N LEU A 117 38.49 4.37 3.85
CA LEU A 117 37.90 4.95 5.05
C LEU A 117 37.20 3.92 5.94
N SER A 118 36.84 2.75 5.40
CA SER A 118 36.08 1.74 6.16
C SER A 118 36.72 1.31 7.47
N PRO A 119 38.05 1.08 7.59
CA PRO A 119 38.64 0.65 8.87
C PRO A 119 38.45 1.71 9.95
N LEU A 120 38.66 2.99 9.63
CA LEU A 120 38.46 4.10 10.56
C LEU A 120 36.98 4.28 10.91
N LEU A 121 36.09 4.24 9.93
CA LEU A 121 34.66 4.47 10.17
C LEU A 121 34.01 3.31 10.94
N TRP A 122 34.39 2.06 10.67
CA TRP A 122 33.95 0.91 11.46
C TRP A 122 34.48 0.97 12.88
N PHE A 123 35.75 1.38 13.06
CA PHE A 123 36.32 1.65 14.38
C PHE A 123 35.51 2.69 15.15
N LEU A 124 35.27 3.87 14.57
CA LEU A 124 34.49 4.94 15.20
C LEU A 124 33.04 4.50 15.50
N LEU A 125 32.44 3.69 14.64
CA LEU A 125 31.11 3.11 14.84
C LEU A 125 31.09 2.16 16.03
N ILE A 126 32.02 1.19 16.09
CA ILE A 126 32.09 0.18 17.15
C ILE A 126 32.40 0.85 18.50
N VAL A 127 33.45 1.66 18.56
CA VAL A 127 33.83 2.41 19.77
C VAL A 127 32.72 3.35 20.20
N GLY A 128 32.06 4.02 19.26
CA GLY A 128 30.92 4.90 19.54
C GLY A 128 29.75 4.15 20.20
N ILE A 129 29.40 2.96 19.69
CA ILE A 129 28.36 2.10 20.27
C ILE A 129 28.77 1.64 21.67
N GLN A 130 29.98 1.10 21.81
CA GLN A 130 30.50 0.61 23.09
C GLN A 130 30.52 1.73 24.14
N THR A 131 31.04 2.90 23.76
CA THR A 131 31.13 4.07 24.64
C THR A 131 29.74 4.57 25.02
N ALA A 132 28.81 4.69 24.06
CA ALA A 132 27.43 5.12 24.36
C ALA A 132 26.73 4.14 25.31
N LEU A 133 26.84 2.82 25.07
CA LEU A 133 26.26 1.80 25.95
C LEU A 133 26.91 1.81 27.33
N PHE A 134 28.24 1.89 27.40
CA PHE A 134 28.98 1.98 28.66
C PHE A 134 28.54 3.20 29.47
N LEU A 135 28.47 4.38 28.85
CA LEU A 135 28.06 5.60 29.54
C LEU A 135 26.59 5.57 29.96
N LEU A 136 25.70 4.96 29.18
CA LEU A 136 24.31 4.73 29.57
C LEU A 136 24.21 3.82 30.80
N LEU A 137 25.00 2.74 30.85
CA LEU A 137 25.08 1.85 32.00
C LEU A 137 25.65 2.58 33.22
N ALA A 138 26.76 3.31 33.05
CA ALA A 138 27.42 4.01 34.12
C ALA A 138 26.56 5.12 34.72
N ARG A 139 25.82 5.85 33.88
CA ARG A 139 24.95 6.94 34.31
C ARG A 139 23.64 6.46 34.94
N ASN A 140 22.96 5.53 34.27
CA ASN A 140 21.58 5.18 34.65
C ASN A 140 21.52 3.89 35.47
N GLY A 141 22.57 3.07 35.48
CA GLY A 141 22.57 1.71 36.04
C GLY A 141 21.96 0.68 35.07
N PHE A 142 22.12 -0.60 35.42
CA PHE A 142 21.52 -1.72 34.69
C PHE A 142 20.27 -2.22 35.43
N HIS A 143 19.11 -2.17 34.77
CA HIS A 143 17.79 -2.43 35.38
C HIS A 143 17.08 -3.65 34.76
N PRO A 144 17.63 -4.87 34.91
CA PRO A 144 17.03 -6.08 34.34
C PRO A 144 15.65 -6.38 34.95
N GLN A 145 15.38 -5.90 36.16
CA GLN A 145 14.08 -6.04 36.83
C GLN A 145 12.96 -5.28 36.10
N GLU A 146 13.24 -4.10 35.55
CA GLU A 146 12.26 -3.32 34.78
C GLU A 146 11.95 -3.99 33.44
N PHE A 147 12.97 -4.55 32.78
CA PHE A 147 12.78 -5.37 31.58
C PHE A 147 12.00 -6.65 31.88
N ALA A 148 12.28 -7.31 33.01
CA ALA A 148 11.58 -8.53 33.43
C ALA A 148 10.07 -8.32 33.64
N LYS A 149 9.60 -7.08 33.90
CA LYS A 149 8.16 -6.77 33.93
C LYS A 149 7.47 -7.01 32.59
N ARG A 150 8.21 -7.06 31.47
CA ARG A 150 7.69 -7.40 30.14
C ARG A 150 7.65 -8.91 29.86
N LYS A 151 8.11 -9.77 30.78
CA LYS A 151 8.05 -11.25 30.63
C LYS A 151 6.69 -11.78 30.14
N PRO A 152 5.53 -11.29 30.61
CA PRO A 152 4.24 -11.76 30.10
C PRO A 152 4.02 -11.51 28.60
N VAL A 153 4.56 -10.42 28.06
CA VAL A 153 4.53 -10.09 26.63
C VAL A 153 5.28 -11.16 25.87
N TYR A 154 6.56 -11.38 26.20
CA TYR A 154 7.41 -12.36 25.51
C TYR A 154 6.91 -13.80 25.64
N LEU A 155 6.24 -14.16 26.73
CA LEU A 155 5.58 -15.47 26.85
C LEU A 155 4.42 -15.62 25.85
N SER A 156 3.60 -14.58 25.68
CA SER A 156 2.56 -14.58 24.64
C SER A 156 3.16 -14.57 23.24
N SER A 157 4.30 -13.88 23.06
CA SER A 157 5.05 -13.88 21.81
C SER A 157 5.59 -15.26 21.46
N ALA A 158 6.04 -16.06 22.43
CA ALA A 158 6.51 -17.42 22.19
C ALA A 158 5.38 -18.32 21.63
N ILE A 159 4.16 -18.17 22.13
CA ILE A 159 2.98 -18.91 21.60
C ILE A 159 2.68 -18.46 20.17
N ALA A 160 2.64 -17.15 19.92
CA ALA A 160 2.41 -16.62 18.59
C ALA A 160 3.51 -17.07 17.61
N PHE A 161 4.77 -17.08 18.04
CA PHE A 161 5.90 -17.54 17.25
C PHE A 161 5.80 -19.03 16.92
N ALA A 162 5.40 -19.87 17.87
CA ALA A 162 5.18 -21.30 17.62
C ALA A 162 4.10 -21.54 16.55
N ILE A 163 3.00 -20.77 16.58
CA ILE A 163 1.94 -20.84 15.56
C ILE A 163 2.47 -20.38 14.20
N LEU A 164 3.12 -19.23 14.14
CA LEU A 164 3.68 -18.70 12.88
C LEU A 164 4.76 -19.63 12.30
N LEU A 165 5.61 -20.21 13.15
CA LEU A 165 6.62 -21.18 12.74
C LEU A 165 5.98 -22.47 12.23
N ALA A 166 4.91 -22.96 12.87
CA ALA A 166 4.17 -24.12 12.39
C ALA A 166 3.56 -23.86 11.01
N ILE A 167 2.97 -22.69 10.77
CA ILE A 167 2.46 -22.28 9.45
C ILE A 167 3.60 -22.18 8.43
N PHE A 168 4.73 -21.59 8.81
CA PHE A 168 5.91 -21.51 7.95
C PHE A 168 6.43 -22.90 7.55
N LEU A 169 6.58 -23.81 8.51
CA LEU A 169 6.99 -25.19 8.25
C LEU A 169 5.97 -25.92 7.38
N PHE A 170 4.67 -25.71 7.60
CA PHE A 170 3.61 -26.24 6.76
C PHE A 170 3.76 -25.80 5.30
N VAL A 171 3.99 -24.51 5.05
CA VAL A 171 4.27 -23.97 3.71
C VAL A 171 5.54 -24.61 3.11
N VAL A 172 6.63 -24.69 3.89
CA VAL A 172 7.91 -25.25 3.41
C VAL A 172 7.78 -26.72 3.01
N ILE A 173 7.01 -27.50 3.76
CA ILE A 173 6.79 -28.94 3.53
C ILE A 173 5.81 -29.17 2.38
N THR A 174 4.65 -28.49 2.39
CA THR A 174 3.57 -28.74 1.42
C THR A 174 3.73 -27.99 0.10
N LYS A 175 4.55 -26.93 0.08
CA LYS A 175 4.70 -25.97 -1.03
C LYS A 175 3.42 -25.20 -1.38
N LEU A 176 2.35 -25.33 -0.59
CA LEU A 176 1.12 -24.55 -0.77
C LEU A 176 1.39 -23.06 -0.58
N GLY A 177 0.84 -22.25 -1.49
CA GLY A 177 1.06 -20.80 -1.55
C GLY A 177 2.35 -20.36 -2.25
N ILE A 178 3.24 -21.30 -2.53
CA ILE A 178 4.50 -21.06 -3.24
C ILE A 178 4.45 -21.61 -4.66
N THR A 179 3.89 -22.81 -4.85
CA THR A 179 3.68 -23.37 -6.19
C THR A 179 2.63 -22.55 -6.93
N PRO A 180 2.91 -22.06 -8.15
CA PRO A 180 1.95 -21.30 -8.93
C PRO A 180 0.69 -22.10 -9.27
N ASP A 181 -0.47 -21.47 -9.10
CA ASP A 181 -1.75 -22.00 -9.57
C ASP A 181 -2.05 -21.49 -11.00
N THR A 182 -2.81 -22.26 -11.78
CA THR A 182 -3.14 -21.97 -13.18
C THR A 182 -4.10 -20.78 -13.35
N ALA A 183 -4.70 -20.31 -12.25
CA ALA A 183 -5.72 -19.27 -12.23
C ALA A 183 -5.30 -18.12 -11.30
N TYR A 184 -5.22 -16.89 -11.83
CA TYR A 184 -4.96 -15.62 -11.11
C TYR A 184 -4.07 -15.71 -9.85
N TRP A 185 -2.99 -16.47 -9.96
CA TRP A 185 -1.91 -16.52 -9.00
C TRP A 185 -0.85 -15.52 -9.41
N GLY A 186 -0.31 -14.76 -8.46
CA GLY A 186 0.64 -13.69 -8.74
C GLY A 186 1.86 -13.72 -7.82
N GLU A 187 2.92 -13.11 -8.31
CA GLU A 187 4.14 -12.84 -7.56
C GLU A 187 3.92 -11.83 -6.41
N PRO A 188 4.84 -11.76 -5.43
CA PRO A 188 4.78 -10.77 -4.35
C PRO A 188 4.70 -9.32 -4.85
N GLY A 189 4.12 -8.44 -4.03
CA GLY A 189 4.05 -7.02 -4.30
C GLY A 189 5.39 -6.28 -4.09
N ALA A 190 5.35 -4.95 -4.17
CA ALA A 190 6.53 -4.11 -3.94
C ALA A 190 7.09 -4.26 -2.51
N ALA A 191 8.39 -4.51 -2.39
CA ALA A 191 9.10 -4.59 -1.11
C ALA A 191 9.66 -3.24 -0.66
N ILE A 192 9.69 -3.00 0.65
CA ILE A 192 10.39 -1.85 1.24
C ILE A 192 11.90 -2.04 1.06
N LEU A 193 12.63 -1.02 0.61
CA LEU A 193 14.09 -1.11 0.48
C LEU A 193 14.76 -1.22 1.85
N GLY A 194 15.87 -1.96 1.94
CA GLY A 194 16.55 -2.23 3.22
C GLY A 194 16.94 -0.97 4.00
N TRP A 195 17.35 0.09 3.29
CA TRP A 195 17.69 1.37 3.93
C TRP A 195 16.45 2.16 4.38
N GLN A 196 15.34 2.09 3.63
CA GLN A 196 14.06 2.70 4.02
C GLN A 196 13.50 1.99 5.26
N PHE A 197 13.64 0.67 5.29
CA PHE A 197 13.28 -0.17 6.42
C PHE A 197 14.10 0.22 7.67
N ALA A 198 15.43 0.30 7.56
CA ALA A 198 16.29 0.73 8.66
C ALA A 198 15.98 2.16 9.15
N LEU A 199 15.78 3.10 8.21
CA LEU A 199 15.42 4.48 8.52
C LEU A 199 14.11 4.58 9.32
N SER A 200 13.11 3.79 8.95
CA SER A 200 11.81 3.73 9.65
C SER A 200 11.95 3.24 11.09
N LEU A 201 12.84 2.26 11.33
CA LEU A 201 13.15 1.78 12.67
C LEU A 201 13.91 2.82 13.49
N LEU A 202 14.88 3.52 12.88
CA LEU A 202 15.64 4.60 13.53
C LEU A 202 14.73 5.76 13.96
N PHE A 203 13.80 6.20 13.12
CA PHE A 203 12.84 7.24 13.48
C PHE A 203 11.89 6.77 14.59
N GLY A 204 11.40 5.53 14.53
CA GLY A 204 10.61 4.95 15.62
C GLY A 204 11.37 4.95 16.94
N PHE A 205 12.64 4.52 16.91
CA PHE A 205 13.51 4.52 18.08
C PHE A 205 13.76 5.94 18.62
N ALA A 206 13.96 6.93 17.75
CA ALA A 206 14.09 8.33 18.14
C ALA A 206 12.84 8.82 18.90
N ILE A 207 11.64 8.41 18.48
CA ILE A 207 10.38 8.70 19.21
C ILE A 207 10.35 8.01 20.57
N ILE A 208 10.86 6.79 20.72
CA ILE A 208 10.99 6.11 22.02
C ILE A 208 11.91 6.91 22.95
N VAL A 209 13.12 7.26 22.47
CA VAL A 209 14.10 8.03 23.25
C VAL A 209 13.54 9.39 23.65
N TYR A 210 12.82 10.05 22.75
CA TYR A 210 12.11 11.29 23.06
C TYR A 210 11.02 11.09 24.12
N SER A 211 10.20 10.05 23.98
CA SER A 211 9.09 9.76 24.91
C SER A 211 9.58 9.38 26.30
N ALA A 212 10.77 8.80 26.43
CA ALA A 212 11.38 8.48 27.72
C ALA A 212 11.71 9.72 28.58
N LYS A 213 11.88 10.90 27.96
CA LYS A 213 12.14 12.17 28.66
C LYS A 213 10.94 12.60 29.54
N PRO A 214 11.15 13.34 30.64
CA PRO A 214 10.06 13.85 31.47
C PRO A 214 9.14 14.79 30.68
N ALA A 215 7.84 14.79 31.00
CA ALA A 215 6.81 15.55 30.28
C ALA A 215 7.11 17.05 30.15
N ASN A 216 7.72 17.67 31.16
CA ASN A 216 8.11 19.09 31.12
C ASN A 216 9.12 19.44 30.02
N TYR A 217 9.82 18.45 29.48
CA TYR A 217 10.80 18.60 28.39
C TYR A 217 10.26 18.10 27.04
N GLN A 218 9.00 17.66 27.00
CA GLN A 218 8.35 17.25 25.76
C GLN A 218 7.69 18.47 25.12
N LEU A 219 8.23 18.90 23.99
CA LEU A 219 7.55 19.79 23.05
C LEU A 219 6.20 19.19 22.61
N PRO A 220 5.20 20.04 22.31
CA PRO A 220 3.90 19.61 21.79
C PRO A 220 3.96 19.02 20.37
N PHE A 221 5.15 18.81 19.79
CA PHE A 221 5.32 18.36 18.41
C PHE A 221 4.64 17.02 18.11
N THR A 222 4.43 16.16 19.13
CA THR A 222 3.71 14.89 18.99
C THR A 222 2.25 15.07 18.56
N PHE A 223 1.68 16.25 18.80
CA PHE A 223 0.36 16.65 18.28
C PHE A 223 0.39 16.83 16.75
N PHE A 224 1.50 17.33 16.20
CA PHE A 224 1.68 17.56 14.76
C PHE A 224 2.14 16.33 13.98
N LEU A 225 2.46 15.21 14.65
CA LEU A 225 2.91 13.97 13.98
C LEU A 225 1.97 13.49 12.85
N PRO A 226 0.63 13.46 13.01
CA PRO A 226 -0.27 13.08 11.92
C PRO A 226 -0.12 13.98 10.68
N LEU A 227 0.03 15.30 10.90
CA LEU A 227 0.22 16.26 9.82
C LEU A 227 1.60 16.09 9.17
N ILE A 228 2.65 15.89 9.95
CA ILE A 228 4.01 15.64 9.43
C ILE A 228 4.03 14.36 8.59
N ILE A 229 3.36 13.29 9.06
CA ILE A 229 3.25 12.03 8.33
C ILE A 229 2.49 12.24 7.02
N TYR A 230 1.35 12.95 7.06
CA TYR A 230 0.58 13.28 5.87
C TYR A 230 1.41 14.06 4.84
N LEU A 231 2.06 15.14 5.28
CA LEU A 231 2.90 15.97 4.43
C LEU A 231 4.10 15.18 3.88
N THR A 232 4.72 14.31 4.68
CA THR A 232 5.81 13.44 4.23
C THR A 232 5.35 12.48 3.14
N ALA A 233 4.19 11.83 3.33
CA ALA A 233 3.61 10.95 2.32
C ALA A 233 3.29 11.73 1.03
N ALA A 234 2.55 12.84 1.15
CA ALA A 234 2.17 13.68 0.03
C ALA A 234 3.38 14.20 -0.75
N ILE A 235 4.39 14.78 -0.06
CA ILE A 235 5.59 15.31 -0.70
C ILE A 235 6.34 14.18 -1.41
N LEU A 236 6.65 13.07 -0.73
CA LEU A 236 7.43 11.99 -1.35
C LEU A 236 6.72 11.39 -2.56
N TRP A 237 5.41 11.11 -2.48
CA TRP A 237 4.67 10.49 -3.57
C TRP A 237 4.46 11.45 -4.76
N LEU A 238 4.26 12.75 -4.50
CA LEU A 238 4.13 13.75 -5.56
C LEU A 238 5.46 14.14 -6.21
N THR A 239 6.58 14.01 -5.48
CA THR A 239 7.92 14.26 -6.06
C THR A 239 8.34 13.21 -7.07
N VAL A 240 7.79 11.99 -7.00
CA VAL A 240 7.95 11.02 -8.09
C VAL A 240 7.26 11.64 -9.31
N PRO A 241 7.91 11.75 -10.46
CA PRO A 241 7.27 12.30 -11.65
C PRO A 241 6.21 11.32 -12.21
N VAL A 242 5.38 11.79 -13.13
CA VAL A 242 4.27 10.99 -13.69
C VAL A 242 4.72 10.12 -14.86
N ASP A 243 5.84 10.47 -15.49
CA ASP A 243 6.55 9.71 -16.52
C ASP A 243 7.02 8.32 -16.05
N VAL A 244 7.10 8.06 -14.74
CA VAL A 244 7.31 6.69 -14.22
C VAL A 244 6.21 5.70 -14.67
N LEU A 245 5.08 6.20 -15.16
CA LEU A 245 3.99 5.41 -15.75
C LEU A 245 4.19 5.11 -17.25
N GLN A 246 5.29 5.55 -17.88
CA GLN A 246 5.53 5.42 -19.33
C GLN A 246 5.16 4.04 -19.89
N ASN A 247 5.65 2.98 -19.24
CA ASN A 247 5.42 1.59 -19.62
C ASN A 247 4.49 0.85 -18.63
N SER A 248 3.69 1.59 -17.85
CA SER A 248 2.74 0.99 -16.91
C SER A 248 1.66 0.22 -17.66
N PHE A 249 1.32 -0.97 -17.17
CA PHE A 249 0.22 -1.75 -17.72
C PHE A 249 -1.13 -1.01 -17.62
N TYR A 250 -1.35 -0.24 -16.55
CA TYR A 250 -2.66 0.38 -16.26
C TYR A 250 -2.79 1.81 -16.78
N ALA A 251 -1.69 2.49 -17.11
CA ALA A 251 -1.72 3.87 -17.57
C ALA A 251 -0.50 4.24 -18.42
N PRO A 252 -0.25 3.52 -19.54
CA PRO A 252 0.92 3.78 -20.38
C PRO A 252 0.83 5.17 -21.02
N ILE A 253 1.98 5.78 -21.24
CA ILE A 253 2.09 7.09 -21.88
C ILE A 253 2.37 6.88 -23.36
N THR A 254 1.44 7.32 -24.21
CA THR A 254 1.58 7.22 -25.65
C THR A 254 1.22 8.55 -26.34
N PRO A 255 1.75 8.80 -27.56
CA PRO A 255 1.26 9.90 -28.40
C PRO A 255 -0.23 9.70 -28.74
N PRO A 256 -0.96 10.77 -29.13
CA PRO A 256 -0.47 12.12 -29.41
C PRO A 256 -0.34 13.00 -28.17
N ALA A 257 -1.03 12.69 -27.07
CA ALA A 257 -1.07 13.56 -25.89
C ALA A 257 0.16 13.43 -24.99
N ASN A 258 0.86 12.28 -24.99
CA ASN A 258 1.96 11.98 -24.07
C ASN A 258 1.57 12.18 -22.59
N ILE A 259 0.38 11.71 -22.23
CA ILE A 259 -0.19 11.73 -20.87
C ILE A 259 -0.54 10.28 -20.48
N PRO A 260 -0.45 9.89 -19.20
CA PRO A 260 -0.79 8.53 -18.75
C PRO A 260 -2.31 8.30 -18.74
N PHE A 261 -2.88 8.01 -19.91
CA PHE A 261 -4.29 7.67 -19.98
C PHE A 261 -4.56 6.30 -19.36
N PRO A 262 -5.63 6.16 -18.58
CA PRO A 262 -5.95 4.91 -17.91
C PRO A 262 -6.36 3.83 -18.93
N TYR A 263 -6.05 2.57 -18.60
CA TYR A 263 -6.30 1.38 -19.42
C TYR A 263 -6.70 0.19 -18.53
N SER A 264 -7.28 -0.85 -19.14
CA SER A 264 -7.79 -2.04 -18.44
C SER A 264 -8.79 -1.60 -17.36
N ASP A 265 -8.68 -2.13 -16.13
CA ASP A 265 -9.54 -1.74 -15.00
C ASP A 265 -9.55 -0.23 -14.76
N ALA A 266 -8.40 0.43 -14.86
CA ALA A 266 -8.31 1.87 -14.62
C ALA A 266 -9.12 2.64 -15.67
N GLY A 267 -9.00 2.25 -16.94
CA GLY A 267 -9.75 2.86 -18.04
C GLY A 267 -11.24 2.57 -17.95
N PHE A 268 -11.61 1.41 -17.40
CA PHE A 268 -13.00 1.02 -17.19
C PHE A 268 -13.68 1.82 -16.07
N TYR A 269 -13.03 2.04 -14.93
CA TYR A 269 -13.58 2.91 -13.88
C TYR A 269 -13.70 4.36 -14.34
N ASP A 270 -12.69 4.84 -15.07
CA ASP A 270 -12.67 6.21 -15.60
C ASP A 270 -13.77 6.40 -16.66
N SER A 271 -13.94 5.48 -17.62
CA SER A 271 -15.01 5.61 -18.62
C SER A 271 -16.41 5.61 -18.01
N LEU A 272 -16.63 4.83 -16.95
CA LEU A 272 -17.87 4.88 -16.17
C LEU A 272 -18.04 6.23 -15.46
N ALA A 273 -16.98 6.80 -14.92
CA ALA A 273 -17.02 8.14 -14.32
C ALA A 273 -17.32 9.22 -15.38
N GLN A 274 -16.75 9.10 -16.58
CA GLN A 274 -17.03 9.98 -17.70
C GLN A 274 -18.48 9.89 -18.16
N SER A 275 -19.08 8.69 -18.15
CA SER A 275 -20.48 8.49 -18.54
C SER A 275 -21.47 9.26 -17.65
N LEU A 276 -21.18 9.34 -16.35
CA LEU A 276 -21.93 10.19 -15.42
C LEU A 276 -21.86 11.67 -15.82
N LEU A 277 -20.69 12.15 -16.26
CA LEU A 277 -20.47 13.55 -16.59
C LEU A 277 -21.05 13.97 -17.95
N ILE A 278 -21.34 13.02 -18.83
CA ILE A 278 -22.05 13.29 -20.11
C ILE A 278 -23.56 13.01 -20.00
N GLY A 279 -24.04 12.64 -18.81
CA GLY A 279 -25.46 12.47 -18.52
C GLY A 279 -26.10 11.23 -19.13
N THR A 280 -25.30 10.21 -19.48
CA THR A 280 -25.83 8.93 -20.00
C THR A 280 -26.00 7.87 -18.89
N GLY A 281 -25.76 8.26 -17.64
CA GLY A 281 -25.78 7.37 -16.49
C GLY A 281 -24.51 6.52 -16.42
N TYR A 282 -24.62 5.25 -16.03
CA TYR A 282 -23.51 4.30 -16.05
C TYR A 282 -23.57 3.46 -17.32
N LEU A 283 -22.47 3.37 -18.06
CA LEU A 283 -22.33 2.41 -19.17
C LEU A 283 -22.54 0.99 -18.63
N GLY A 284 -23.43 0.21 -19.26
CA GLY A 284 -23.79 -1.13 -18.76
C GLY A 284 -24.77 -1.11 -17.57
N SER A 285 -25.35 0.04 -17.23
CA SER A 285 -26.37 0.29 -16.19
C SER A 285 -25.92 0.12 -14.73
N ILE A 286 -25.01 -0.81 -14.42
CA ILE A 286 -24.46 -1.03 -13.08
C ILE A 286 -22.91 -1.00 -13.15
N PRO A 287 -22.24 0.02 -12.60
CA PRO A 287 -20.80 0.05 -12.46
C PRO A 287 -20.36 -0.92 -11.34
N PRO A 288 -19.21 -1.60 -11.48
CA PRO A 288 -18.61 -2.23 -10.32
C PRO A 288 -17.93 -1.18 -9.44
N ARG A 289 -17.90 -1.41 -8.12
CA ARG A 289 -17.24 -0.51 -7.15
C ARG A 289 -17.75 0.95 -7.26
N PRO A 290 -19.07 1.18 -7.13
CA PRO A 290 -19.72 2.45 -7.46
C PRO A 290 -19.12 3.68 -6.76
N PHE A 291 -18.69 3.56 -5.51
CA PHE A 291 -18.09 4.68 -4.78
C PHE A 291 -16.81 5.20 -5.42
N TYR A 292 -16.00 4.31 -6.00
CA TYR A 292 -14.78 4.73 -6.65
C TYR A 292 -15.05 5.44 -7.97
N VAL A 293 -16.05 4.97 -8.73
CA VAL A 293 -16.51 5.64 -9.96
C VAL A 293 -17.01 7.06 -9.67
N ILE A 294 -17.79 7.24 -8.61
CA ILE A 294 -18.26 8.58 -8.18
C ILE A 294 -17.09 9.45 -7.75
N PHE A 295 -16.13 8.89 -7.00
CA PHE A 295 -14.93 9.61 -6.60
C PHE A 295 -14.17 10.15 -7.82
N LEU A 296 -13.94 9.32 -8.85
CA LEU A 296 -13.34 9.78 -10.11
C LEU A 296 -14.20 10.81 -10.82
N ALA A 297 -15.52 10.65 -10.85
CA ALA A 297 -16.43 11.61 -11.47
C ALA A 297 -16.36 12.99 -10.78
N ILE A 298 -16.25 13.03 -9.46
CA ILE A 298 -16.04 14.26 -8.69
C ILE A 298 -14.69 14.90 -9.05
N LEU A 299 -13.61 14.11 -9.16
CA LEU A 299 -12.32 14.66 -9.55
C LEU A 299 -12.34 15.22 -10.98
N HIS A 300 -12.98 14.53 -11.93
CA HIS A 300 -13.17 15.05 -13.28
C HIS A 300 -14.09 16.28 -13.31
N PHE A 301 -15.07 16.39 -12.42
CA PHE A 301 -15.87 17.60 -12.30
C PHE A 301 -15.01 18.80 -11.86
N LEU A 302 -14.11 18.60 -10.89
CA LEU A 302 -13.23 19.65 -10.35
C LEU A 302 -12.08 20.04 -11.30
N PHE A 303 -11.45 19.05 -11.92
CA PHE A 303 -10.21 19.22 -12.71
C PHE A 303 -10.41 19.00 -14.22
N ARG A 304 -11.65 18.78 -14.67
CA ARG A 304 -12.02 18.50 -16.07
C ARG A 304 -11.27 17.27 -16.60
N GLN A 305 -10.57 17.42 -17.72
CA GLN A 305 -9.84 16.34 -18.39
C GLN A 305 -8.32 16.45 -18.16
N ASN A 306 -7.90 17.19 -17.12
CA ASN A 306 -6.50 17.30 -16.73
C ASN A 306 -6.10 16.09 -15.87
N TYR A 307 -5.71 15.00 -16.51
CA TYR A 307 -5.30 13.75 -15.85
C TYR A 307 -4.18 13.94 -14.84
N PRO A 308 -3.09 14.70 -15.12
CA PRO A 308 -2.08 14.99 -14.11
C PRO A 308 -2.65 15.61 -12.83
N ALA A 309 -3.57 16.58 -12.94
CA ALA A 309 -4.20 17.20 -11.77
C ALA A 309 -5.09 16.22 -10.99
N ILE A 310 -5.82 15.35 -11.70
CA ILE A 310 -6.67 14.31 -11.09
C ILE A 310 -5.82 13.28 -10.35
N ILE A 311 -4.71 12.84 -10.97
CA ILE A 311 -3.73 11.95 -10.35
C ILE A 311 -3.19 12.58 -9.06
N ILE A 312 -2.77 13.86 -9.10
CA ILE A 312 -2.29 14.59 -7.92
C ILE A 312 -3.37 14.62 -6.82
N ALA A 313 -4.61 14.95 -7.18
CA ALA A 313 -5.71 15.03 -6.22
C ALA A 313 -6.01 13.67 -5.57
N GLN A 314 -6.02 12.59 -6.35
CA GLN A 314 -6.16 11.23 -5.82
C GLN A 314 -5.00 10.88 -4.88
N THR A 315 -3.76 11.12 -5.29
CA THR A 315 -2.58 10.83 -4.47
C THR A 315 -2.63 11.58 -3.13
N LEU A 316 -3.10 12.84 -3.12
CA LEU A 316 -3.29 13.64 -1.90
C LEU A 316 -4.35 13.07 -0.96
N VAL A 317 -5.43 12.49 -1.48
CA VAL A 317 -6.44 11.80 -0.66
C VAL A 317 -5.86 10.50 -0.09
N LEU A 318 -5.17 9.71 -0.91
CA LEU A 318 -4.57 8.44 -0.50
C LEU A 318 -3.42 8.61 0.50
N ALA A 319 -2.80 9.80 0.57
CA ALA A 319 -1.80 10.14 1.59
C ALA A 319 -2.36 10.13 3.03
N LEU A 320 -3.68 9.98 3.22
CA LEU A 320 -4.29 9.71 4.52
C LEU A 320 -4.08 8.27 5.01
N PHE A 321 -3.69 7.33 4.15
CA PHE A 321 -3.47 5.93 4.54
C PHE A 321 -2.39 5.74 5.62
N PRO A 322 -1.16 6.29 5.49
CA PRO A 322 -0.16 6.26 6.56
C PRO A 322 -0.65 6.90 7.87
N VAL A 323 -1.53 7.91 7.78
CA VAL A 323 -2.13 8.57 8.95
C VAL A 323 -3.09 7.64 9.69
N ALA A 324 -3.94 6.92 8.96
CA ALA A 324 -4.82 5.91 9.55
C ALA A 324 -4.01 4.83 10.28
N LEU A 325 -2.95 4.34 9.65
CA LEU A 325 -2.05 3.35 10.25
C LEU A 325 -1.29 3.89 11.47
N TYR A 326 -0.86 5.15 11.44
CA TYR A 326 -0.27 5.82 12.60
C TYR A 326 -1.23 5.80 13.79
N PHE A 327 -2.48 6.22 13.60
CA PHE A 327 -3.47 6.22 14.68
C PHE A 327 -3.76 4.81 15.18
N LEU A 328 -3.81 3.83 14.28
CA LEU A 328 -4.09 2.43 14.64
C LEU A 328 -2.98 1.84 15.52
N ALA A 329 -1.71 1.98 15.11
CA ALA A 329 -0.57 1.50 15.88
C ALA A 329 -0.32 2.32 17.16
N LYS A 330 -0.57 3.64 17.13
CA LYS A 330 -0.54 4.48 18.34
C LYS A 330 -1.57 4.01 19.37
N LYS A 331 -2.77 3.67 18.92
CA LYS A 331 -3.88 3.21 19.77
C LYS A 331 -3.58 1.84 20.39
N LEU A 332 -3.06 0.90 19.59
CA LEU A 332 -2.76 -0.46 20.04
C LEU A 332 -1.41 -0.60 20.76
N HIS A 333 -0.50 0.37 20.62
CA HIS A 333 0.84 0.28 21.20
C HIS A 333 1.40 1.65 21.64
N SER A 334 2.07 2.38 20.74
CA SER A 334 2.77 3.61 21.11
C SER A 334 2.91 4.56 19.91
N PRO A 335 3.14 5.86 20.14
CA PRO A 335 3.43 6.81 19.05
C PRO A 335 4.62 6.38 18.19
N ALA A 336 5.65 5.76 18.78
CA ALA A 336 6.79 5.22 18.06
C ALA A 336 6.39 4.13 17.07
N ALA A 337 5.56 3.17 17.50
CA ALA A 337 5.01 2.16 16.60
C ALA A 337 4.16 2.80 15.49
N GLY A 338 3.35 3.81 15.84
CA GLY A 338 2.61 4.62 14.86
C GLY A 338 3.50 5.21 13.78
N VAL A 339 4.60 5.86 14.16
CA VAL A 339 5.55 6.48 13.21
C VAL A 339 6.22 5.41 12.33
N THR A 340 6.70 4.31 12.91
CA THR A 340 7.35 3.25 12.15
C THR A 340 6.41 2.61 11.12
N VAL A 341 5.18 2.28 11.50
CA VAL A 341 4.19 1.73 10.55
C VAL A 341 3.87 2.72 9.43
N ALA A 342 3.68 4.00 9.78
CA ALA A 342 3.38 5.02 8.78
C ALA A 342 4.54 5.17 7.77
N LEU A 343 5.79 5.17 8.25
CA LEU A 343 6.95 5.22 7.37
C LEU A 343 7.09 3.98 6.49
N PHE A 344 6.82 2.78 7.01
CA PHE A 344 6.76 1.56 6.18
C PHE A 344 5.73 1.69 5.06
N ALA A 345 4.52 2.19 5.36
CA ALA A 345 3.50 2.41 4.34
C ALA A 345 3.92 3.47 3.29
N ILE A 346 4.54 4.57 3.73
CA ILE A 346 5.07 5.63 2.85
C ILE A 346 6.13 5.06 1.90
N PHE A 347 7.09 4.31 2.43
CA PHE A 347 8.20 3.77 1.64
C PHE A 347 7.78 2.61 0.74
N ARG A 348 6.89 1.73 1.20
CA ARG A 348 6.31 0.68 0.35
C ARG A 348 5.64 1.27 -0.88
N GLU A 349 4.84 2.32 -0.70
CA GLU A 349 4.23 3.03 -1.81
C GLU A 349 5.26 3.76 -2.68
N LEU A 350 6.26 4.40 -2.08
CA LEU A 350 7.32 5.07 -2.84
C LEU A 350 8.05 4.10 -3.79
N VAL A 351 8.34 2.89 -3.32
CA VAL A 351 8.91 1.83 -4.18
C VAL A 351 7.92 1.42 -5.26
N GLY A 352 6.64 1.22 -4.92
CA GLY A 352 5.58 0.92 -5.89
C GLY A 352 5.45 1.97 -7.00
N LEU A 353 5.67 3.24 -6.68
CA LEU A 353 5.72 4.33 -7.66
C LEU A 353 6.96 4.24 -8.56
N TRP A 354 8.14 4.01 -7.99
CA TRP A 354 9.39 3.93 -8.75
C TRP A 354 9.43 2.78 -9.76
N ILE A 355 8.78 1.66 -9.48
CA ILE A 355 8.80 0.47 -10.35
C ILE A 355 7.60 0.36 -11.28
N SER A 356 6.77 1.41 -11.39
CA SER A 356 5.49 1.37 -12.13
C SER A 356 5.61 0.97 -13.60
N SER A 357 6.75 1.25 -14.22
CA SER A 357 7.07 0.87 -15.61
C SER A 357 7.82 -0.45 -15.74
N ASN A 358 8.23 -1.07 -14.62
CA ASN A 358 9.07 -2.27 -14.63
C ASN A 358 8.25 -3.55 -14.39
N THR A 359 7.13 -3.46 -13.68
CA THR A 359 6.25 -4.61 -13.41
C THR A 359 4.79 -4.18 -13.21
N ARG A 360 3.88 -5.15 -13.12
CA ARG A 360 2.44 -4.95 -12.91
C ARG A 360 2.17 -4.61 -11.45
N VAL A 361 2.35 -3.34 -11.10
CA VAL A 361 2.02 -2.80 -9.79
C VAL A 361 0.88 -1.80 -9.86
N VAL A 362 0.17 -1.70 -8.74
CA VAL A 362 -0.85 -0.69 -8.49
C VAL A 362 -0.32 0.25 -7.40
N ASN A 363 -0.61 1.53 -7.54
CA ASN A 363 -0.09 2.58 -6.67
C ASN A 363 -1.06 3.77 -6.63
N SER A 364 -0.72 4.79 -5.86
CA SER A 364 -1.53 5.99 -5.60
C SER A 364 -1.82 6.85 -6.83
N LYS A 365 -1.09 6.65 -7.94
CA LYS A 365 -1.27 7.39 -9.20
C LYS A 365 -2.09 6.66 -10.26
N ILE A 366 -2.43 5.40 -10.02
CA ILE A 366 -3.20 4.58 -10.96
C ILE A 366 -4.68 4.60 -10.53
N PHE A 367 -5.60 4.66 -11.48
CA PHE A 367 -7.03 4.73 -11.18
C PHE A 367 -7.63 3.34 -10.86
N THR A 368 -7.15 2.68 -9.81
CA THR A 368 -7.70 1.40 -9.34
C THR A 368 -8.21 1.47 -7.91
N THR A 369 -9.04 0.48 -7.53
CA THR A 369 -9.66 0.42 -6.19
C THR A 369 -8.78 -0.22 -5.12
N ASP A 370 -7.65 -0.82 -5.49
CA ASP A 370 -6.84 -1.64 -4.57
C ASP A 370 -6.23 -0.79 -3.44
N PHE A 371 -5.58 0.34 -3.77
CA PHE A 371 -5.05 1.27 -2.75
C PHE A 371 -6.19 1.92 -1.94
N PRO A 372 -7.25 2.50 -2.56
CA PRO A 372 -8.39 3.02 -1.81
C PRO A 372 -8.99 2.00 -0.82
N THR A 373 -9.03 0.72 -1.20
CA THR A 373 -9.52 -0.35 -0.31
C THR A 373 -8.58 -0.56 0.88
N ALA A 374 -7.25 -0.56 0.68
CA ALA A 374 -6.28 -0.63 1.78
C ALA A 374 -6.49 0.50 2.79
N MET A 375 -6.70 1.73 2.29
CA MET A 375 -7.02 2.89 3.11
C MET A 375 -8.34 2.74 3.86
N ALA A 376 -9.39 2.31 3.16
CA ALA A 376 -10.71 2.10 3.75
C ALA A 376 -10.69 1.02 4.85
N LEU A 377 -9.96 -0.07 4.67
CA LEU A 377 -9.80 -1.13 5.68
C LEU A 377 -9.00 -0.68 6.90
N ALA A 378 -7.99 0.19 6.73
CA ALA A 378 -7.27 0.79 7.85
C ALA A 378 -8.18 1.72 8.68
N PHE A 379 -9.00 2.55 8.03
CA PHE A 379 -10.02 3.35 8.73
C PHE A 379 -11.11 2.49 9.36
N LEU A 380 -11.52 1.40 8.69
CA LEU A 380 -12.48 0.44 9.25
C LEU A 380 -11.95 -0.15 10.55
N CYS A 381 -10.67 -0.54 10.61
CA CYS A 381 -10.06 -1.02 11.85
C CYS A 381 -10.17 -0.01 13.01
N LEU A 382 -9.97 1.28 12.74
CA LEU A 382 -10.14 2.34 13.75
C LEU A 382 -11.59 2.45 14.24
N VAL A 383 -12.55 2.41 13.31
CA VAL A 383 -13.99 2.49 13.63
C VAL A 383 -14.45 1.25 14.40
N LEU A 384 -14.01 0.06 13.99
CA LEU A 384 -14.32 -1.20 14.65
C LEU A 384 -13.69 -1.27 16.05
N ILE A 385 -12.45 -0.81 16.24
CA ILE A 385 -11.85 -0.71 17.59
C ILE A 385 -12.69 0.22 18.47
N TRP A 386 -13.07 1.39 17.94
CA TRP A 386 -13.90 2.34 18.68
C TRP A 386 -15.26 1.75 19.08
N TRP A 387 -15.88 0.97 18.20
CA TRP A 387 -17.10 0.22 18.50
C TRP A 387 -16.87 -0.85 19.57
N LEU A 388 -15.88 -1.72 19.41
CA LEU A 388 -15.65 -2.84 20.31
C LEU A 388 -15.15 -2.41 21.70
N GLU A 389 -14.59 -1.22 21.82
CA GLU A 389 -14.26 -0.59 23.11
C GLU A 389 -15.50 -0.05 23.84
N ARG A 390 -16.37 0.68 23.13
CA ARG A 390 -17.51 1.38 23.75
C ARG A 390 -18.73 0.49 23.91
N ARG A 391 -19.00 -0.32 22.88
CA ARG A 391 -20.12 -1.27 22.75
C ARG A 391 -21.50 -0.62 22.90
N ASP A 392 -21.55 0.70 22.72
CA ASP A 392 -22.78 1.50 22.79
C ASP A 392 -23.47 1.62 21.44
N LEU A 393 -24.76 1.98 21.47
CA LEU A 393 -25.60 2.09 20.27
C LEU A 393 -24.97 2.99 19.20
N LYS A 394 -24.44 4.15 19.59
CA LYS A 394 -23.82 5.12 18.66
C LYS A 394 -22.66 4.47 17.90
N SER A 395 -21.74 3.83 18.61
CA SER A 395 -20.55 3.25 18.00
C SER A 395 -20.88 2.05 17.12
N THR A 396 -21.87 1.24 17.50
CA THR A 396 -22.36 0.12 16.68
C THR A 396 -23.01 0.60 15.37
N LEU A 397 -23.84 1.65 15.42
CA LEU A 397 -24.47 2.23 14.22
C LEU A 397 -23.43 2.76 13.24
N VAL A 398 -22.42 3.48 13.74
CA VAL A 398 -21.33 4.01 12.92
C VAL A 398 -20.47 2.90 12.34
N ALA A 399 -20.18 1.85 13.11
CA ALA A 399 -19.42 0.71 12.61
C ALA A 399 -20.17 -0.05 11.50
N GLY A 400 -21.46 -0.31 11.69
CA GLY A 400 -22.30 -0.94 10.67
C GLY A 400 -22.43 -0.07 9.41
N GLY A 401 -22.72 1.21 9.58
CA GLY A 401 -22.83 2.15 8.46
C GLY A 401 -21.52 2.30 7.69
N PHE A 402 -20.40 2.48 8.39
CA PHE A 402 -19.08 2.57 7.75
C PHE A 402 -18.71 1.28 7.02
N PHE A 403 -19.02 0.10 7.59
CA PHE A 403 -18.83 -1.17 6.88
C PHE A 403 -19.67 -1.25 5.60
N GLY A 404 -20.92 -0.75 5.63
CA GLY A 404 -21.77 -0.63 4.44
C GLY A 404 -21.12 0.23 3.34
N LEU A 405 -20.48 1.34 3.71
CA LEU A 405 -19.70 2.16 2.76
C LEU A 405 -18.52 1.40 2.16
N VAL A 406 -17.81 0.58 2.96
CA VAL A 406 -16.70 -0.25 2.48
C VAL A 406 -17.19 -1.29 1.45
N LEU A 407 -18.38 -1.85 1.62
CA LEU A 407 -18.98 -2.78 0.64
C LEU A 407 -19.25 -2.12 -0.73
N LEU A 408 -19.57 -0.82 -0.74
CA LEU A 408 -19.77 -0.03 -1.97
C LEU A 408 -18.44 0.35 -2.65
N PHE A 409 -17.31 0.27 -1.95
CA PHE A 409 -15.97 0.35 -2.54
C PHE A 409 -15.51 -0.99 -3.11
N ARG A 410 -15.66 -2.08 -2.35
CA ARG A 410 -15.30 -3.43 -2.80
C ARG A 410 -16.13 -4.47 -2.07
N THR A 411 -16.94 -5.19 -2.84
CA THR A 411 -17.80 -6.29 -2.38
C THR A 411 -17.04 -7.46 -1.79
N GLN A 412 -15.79 -7.67 -2.21
CA GLN A 412 -14.88 -8.68 -1.65
C GLN A 412 -14.64 -8.48 -0.14
N SER A 413 -14.82 -7.26 0.37
CA SER A 413 -14.69 -6.98 1.80
C SER A 413 -15.79 -7.65 2.65
N LEU A 414 -16.84 -8.21 2.05
CA LEU A 414 -17.92 -8.87 2.79
C LEU A 414 -17.43 -10.01 3.69
N LEU A 415 -16.41 -10.76 3.27
CA LEU A 415 -15.85 -11.87 4.06
C LEU A 415 -14.93 -11.41 5.21
N VAL A 416 -14.71 -10.10 5.36
CA VAL A 416 -14.20 -9.52 6.61
C VAL A 416 -15.24 -9.66 7.74
N LEU A 417 -16.54 -9.65 7.41
CA LEU A 417 -17.61 -9.64 8.40
C LEU A 417 -17.61 -10.87 9.32
N PRO A 418 -17.57 -12.13 8.82
CA PRO A 418 -17.52 -13.30 9.70
C PRO A 418 -16.31 -13.30 10.63
N ALA A 419 -15.13 -12.96 10.11
CA ALA A 419 -13.90 -12.91 10.92
C ALA A 419 -13.99 -11.86 12.05
N VAL A 420 -14.49 -10.67 11.74
CA VAL A 420 -14.72 -9.60 12.73
C VAL A 420 -15.76 -10.01 13.76
N PHE A 421 -16.86 -10.67 13.37
CA PHE A 421 -17.92 -11.07 14.30
C PHE A 421 -17.51 -12.22 15.21
N ILE A 422 -16.71 -13.17 14.73
CA ILE A 422 -16.09 -14.22 15.55
C ILE A 422 -15.18 -13.58 16.59
N LEU A 423 -14.31 -12.64 16.18
CA LEU A 423 -13.44 -11.91 17.10
C LEU A 423 -14.26 -11.09 18.11
N ALA A 424 -15.31 -10.41 17.66
CA ALA A 424 -16.20 -9.62 18.50
C ALA A 424 -16.86 -10.48 19.58
N TRP A 425 -17.25 -11.72 19.29
CA TRP A 425 -17.83 -12.63 20.29
C TRP A 425 -16.87 -12.86 21.47
N PHE A 426 -15.57 -13.00 21.20
CA PHE A 426 -14.56 -13.10 22.24
C PHE A 426 -14.31 -11.76 22.97
N VAL A 427 -14.35 -10.62 22.27
CA VAL A 427 -14.25 -9.29 22.90
C VAL A 427 -15.43 -9.01 23.85
N TYR A 428 -16.63 -9.47 23.51
CA TYR A 428 -17.82 -9.46 24.36
C TYR A 428 -17.78 -10.50 25.49
N GLN A 429 -16.65 -11.21 25.67
CA GLN A 429 -16.45 -12.21 26.72
C GLN A 429 -17.50 -13.33 26.65
N ARG A 430 -17.90 -13.73 25.43
CA ARG A 430 -18.93 -14.75 25.18
C ARG A 430 -20.32 -14.38 25.73
N LYS A 431 -20.60 -13.10 26.01
CA LYS A 431 -21.96 -12.62 26.29
C LYS A 431 -22.80 -12.60 25.01
N THR A 432 -23.26 -13.78 24.60
CA THR A 432 -23.91 -14.02 23.31
C THR A 432 -25.12 -13.12 23.08
N ARG A 433 -25.92 -12.82 24.12
CA ARG A 433 -27.06 -11.89 24.00
C ARG A 433 -26.63 -10.48 23.56
N ASP A 434 -25.64 -9.90 24.24
CA ASP A 434 -25.15 -8.55 23.94
C ASP A 434 -24.48 -8.50 22.55
N TRP A 435 -23.76 -9.57 22.20
CA TRP A 435 -23.15 -9.73 20.88
C TRP A 435 -24.20 -9.84 19.76
N ILE A 436 -25.28 -10.61 19.95
CA ILE A 436 -26.39 -10.69 18.97
C ILE A 436 -27.06 -9.33 18.81
N ILE A 437 -27.38 -8.63 19.91
CA ILE A 437 -28.02 -7.31 19.85
C ILE A 437 -27.13 -6.33 19.07
N ALA A 438 -25.84 -6.28 19.40
CA ALA A 438 -24.89 -5.45 18.67
C ALA A 438 -24.80 -5.85 17.19
N GLY A 439 -24.84 -7.15 16.88
CA GLY A 439 -24.85 -7.66 15.52
C GLY A 439 -26.08 -7.27 14.72
N VAL A 440 -27.27 -7.34 15.31
CA VAL A 440 -28.52 -6.91 14.67
C VAL A 440 -28.49 -5.40 14.39
N VAL A 441 -28.05 -4.58 15.35
CA VAL A 441 -27.92 -3.12 15.19
C VAL A 441 -26.88 -2.78 14.12
N PHE A 442 -25.73 -3.45 14.14
CA PHE A 442 -24.68 -3.30 13.14
C PHE A 442 -25.23 -3.64 11.74
N ALA A 443 -25.86 -4.80 11.60
CA ALA A 443 -26.42 -5.27 10.33
C ALA A 443 -27.51 -4.33 9.83
N ALA A 444 -28.39 -3.83 10.70
CA ALA A 444 -29.41 -2.86 10.32
C ALA A 444 -28.79 -1.58 9.74
N ALA A 445 -27.79 -0.99 10.41
CA ALA A 445 -27.10 0.19 9.90
C ALA A 445 -26.36 -0.07 8.57
N MET A 446 -25.71 -1.23 8.46
CA MET A 446 -25.02 -1.65 7.24
C MET A 446 -26.00 -1.81 6.08
N ILE A 447 -27.11 -2.52 6.29
CA ILE A 447 -28.17 -2.74 5.28
C ILE A 447 -28.76 -1.40 4.85
N LEU A 448 -29.14 -0.52 5.80
CA LEU A 448 -29.67 0.80 5.48
C LEU A 448 -28.71 1.63 4.61
N THR A 449 -27.41 1.48 4.81
CA THR A 449 -26.39 2.19 4.03
C THR A 449 -26.34 1.70 2.59
N VAL A 450 -26.39 0.39 2.35
CA VAL A 450 -26.28 -0.18 0.99
C VAL A 450 -27.61 -0.26 0.26
N LEU A 451 -28.73 -0.22 1.00
CA LEU A 451 -30.08 -0.42 0.47
C LEU A 451 -30.41 0.49 -0.71
N PRO A 452 -30.13 1.80 -0.71
CA PRO A 452 -30.44 2.67 -1.85
C PRO A 452 -29.81 2.17 -3.16
N TRP A 453 -28.55 1.73 -3.11
CA TRP A 453 -27.85 1.21 -4.27
C TRP A 453 -28.39 -0.15 -4.71
N LEU A 454 -28.65 -1.05 -3.75
CA LEU A 454 -29.23 -2.36 -4.04
C LEU A 454 -30.65 -2.24 -4.63
N THR A 455 -31.45 -1.27 -4.16
CA THR A 455 -32.77 -0.97 -4.73
C THR A 455 -32.65 -0.47 -6.16
N HIS A 456 -31.73 0.47 -6.44
CA HIS A 456 -31.46 0.89 -7.82
C HIS A 456 -31.12 -0.32 -8.71
N ASN A 457 -30.19 -1.17 -8.28
CA ASN A 457 -29.77 -2.32 -9.06
C ASN A 457 -30.91 -3.32 -9.28
N TYR A 458 -31.75 -3.55 -8.27
CA TYR A 458 -32.96 -4.36 -8.41
C TYR A 458 -33.92 -3.81 -9.45
N THR A 459 -34.12 -2.47 -9.52
CA THR A 459 -34.98 -1.87 -10.55
C THR A 459 -34.42 -2.00 -11.97
N VAL A 460 -33.11 -2.22 -12.11
CA VAL A 460 -32.43 -2.36 -13.40
C VAL A 460 -32.35 -3.82 -13.85
N THR A 461 -32.02 -4.75 -12.95
CA THR A 461 -31.73 -6.16 -13.30
C THR A 461 -32.73 -7.16 -12.73
N GLY A 462 -33.65 -6.74 -11.86
CA GLY A 462 -34.54 -7.65 -11.12
C GLY A 462 -33.85 -8.39 -9.96
N HIS A 463 -32.57 -8.11 -9.68
CA HIS A 463 -31.78 -8.79 -8.65
C HIS A 463 -31.06 -7.80 -7.72
N PHE A 464 -30.98 -8.14 -6.43
CA PHE A 464 -30.18 -7.37 -5.48
C PHE A 464 -28.69 -7.72 -5.64
N THR A 465 -27.99 -6.97 -6.49
CA THR A 465 -26.54 -7.11 -6.70
C THR A 465 -25.82 -5.82 -6.36
N PHE A 466 -24.55 -5.93 -5.97
CA PHE A 466 -23.69 -4.75 -5.75
C PHE A 466 -23.00 -4.26 -7.02
N ASP A 467 -22.59 -5.21 -7.86
CA ASP A 467 -21.87 -5.01 -9.11
C ASP A 467 -22.68 -5.64 -10.28
N ASP A 468 -22.27 -5.34 -11.51
CA ASP A 468 -22.80 -6.02 -12.72
C ASP A 468 -22.60 -7.55 -12.60
N PRO A 469 -23.66 -8.37 -12.76
CA PRO A 469 -23.57 -9.83 -12.76
C PRO A 469 -22.48 -10.39 -13.68
N ARG A 470 -22.24 -9.75 -14.85
CA ARG A 470 -21.20 -10.16 -15.81
C ARG A 470 -19.79 -10.09 -15.23
N GLN A 471 -19.55 -9.20 -14.26
CA GLN A 471 -18.26 -9.13 -13.55
C GLN A 471 -18.03 -10.36 -12.65
N SER A 472 -19.09 -11.08 -12.29
CA SER A 472 -19.01 -12.32 -11.51
C SER A 472 -18.64 -13.55 -12.35
N ALA A 473 -18.66 -13.42 -13.69
CA ALA A 473 -18.24 -14.46 -14.63
C ALA A 473 -16.80 -14.94 -14.36
N VAL A 474 -15.92 -14.02 -13.94
CA VAL A 474 -14.55 -14.36 -13.58
C VAL A 474 -14.56 -15.39 -12.46
N ILE A 475 -15.23 -15.12 -11.34
CA ILE A 475 -15.31 -16.04 -10.20
C ILE A 475 -15.98 -17.36 -10.61
N TYR A 476 -17.04 -17.30 -11.41
CA TYR A 476 -17.72 -18.50 -11.92
C TYR A 476 -16.76 -19.44 -12.68
N SER A 477 -15.96 -18.88 -13.60
CA SER A 477 -14.98 -19.64 -14.41
C SER A 477 -13.83 -20.25 -13.59
N GLN A 478 -13.60 -19.81 -12.35
CA GLN A 478 -12.52 -20.33 -11.50
C GLN A 478 -12.87 -21.69 -10.87
N TYR A 479 -14.16 -22.00 -10.75
CA TYR A 479 -14.69 -23.25 -10.21
C TYR A 479 -14.84 -24.30 -11.33
N SER A 480 -13.69 -24.63 -11.93
CA SER A 480 -13.50 -25.64 -12.97
C SER A 480 -12.10 -26.24 -12.87
N PHE A 481 -11.94 -27.47 -13.38
CA PHE A 481 -10.65 -28.14 -13.48
C PHE A 481 -9.80 -27.62 -14.65
N THR A 482 -10.45 -27.19 -15.74
CA THR A 482 -9.83 -26.68 -16.96
C THR A 482 -10.64 -25.50 -17.51
N GLY A 483 -10.02 -24.70 -18.40
CA GLY A 483 -10.69 -23.54 -19.00
C GLY A 483 -10.95 -22.40 -18.02
N ASN A 484 -10.13 -22.26 -16.97
CA ASN A 484 -10.23 -21.10 -16.10
C ASN A 484 -10.09 -19.81 -16.92
N LEU A 485 -10.88 -18.78 -16.60
CA LEU A 485 -10.93 -17.49 -17.28
C LEU A 485 -11.62 -17.48 -18.66
N ASP A 486 -12.23 -18.59 -19.07
CA ASP A 486 -13.18 -18.59 -20.18
C ASP A 486 -14.54 -18.06 -19.71
N LEU A 487 -14.77 -16.77 -19.96
CA LEU A 487 -15.98 -16.06 -19.53
C LEU A 487 -17.22 -16.44 -20.34
N SER A 488 -17.06 -17.12 -21.49
CA SER A 488 -18.19 -17.53 -22.35
C SER A 488 -19.07 -18.61 -21.71
N GLN A 489 -18.56 -19.28 -20.67
CA GLN A 489 -19.25 -20.34 -19.94
C GLN A 489 -20.31 -19.82 -18.96
N PHE A 490 -20.37 -18.51 -18.72
CA PHE A 490 -21.27 -17.92 -17.74
C PHE A 490 -22.40 -17.15 -18.43
N ASN A 491 -23.63 -17.57 -18.17
CA ASN A 491 -24.82 -16.82 -18.54
C ASN A 491 -25.42 -16.15 -17.29
N PRO A 492 -25.37 -14.81 -17.18
CA PRO A 492 -25.87 -14.09 -16.01
C PRO A 492 -27.38 -14.23 -15.76
N GLU A 493 -28.17 -14.63 -16.76
CA GLU A 493 -29.63 -14.80 -16.64
C GLU A 493 -30.01 -16.15 -16.00
N THR A 494 -29.21 -17.20 -16.24
CA THR A 494 -29.52 -18.56 -15.79
C THR A 494 -28.60 -19.04 -14.68
N ASP A 495 -27.36 -18.57 -14.67
CA ASP A 495 -26.31 -19.12 -13.82
C ASP A 495 -26.17 -18.33 -12.52
N SER A 496 -25.96 -19.06 -11.43
CA SER A 496 -25.71 -18.48 -10.12
C SER A 496 -24.31 -18.82 -9.66
N VAL A 497 -23.47 -17.79 -9.49
CA VAL A 497 -22.12 -17.94 -8.95
C VAL A 497 -22.15 -18.57 -7.57
N GLY A 498 -23.06 -18.15 -6.70
CA GLY A 498 -23.23 -18.75 -5.37
C GLY A 498 -23.55 -20.25 -5.44
N LYS A 499 -24.48 -20.66 -6.31
CA LYS A 499 -24.79 -22.09 -6.51
C LYS A 499 -23.60 -22.86 -7.05
N ARG A 500 -22.87 -22.31 -8.04
CA ARG A 500 -21.67 -22.93 -8.63
C ARG A 500 -20.58 -23.14 -7.59
N ILE A 501 -20.29 -22.13 -6.78
CA ILE A 501 -19.33 -22.22 -5.67
C ILE A 501 -19.73 -23.38 -4.76
N VAL A 502 -20.99 -23.41 -4.30
CA VAL A 502 -21.47 -24.44 -3.37
C VAL A 502 -21.44 -25.83 -4.00
N SER A 503 -22.03 -26.02 -5.18
CA SER A 503 -22.12 -27.34 -5.82
C SER A 503 -20.74 -27.91 -6.15
N PHE A 504 -19.88 -27.11 -6.80
CA PHE A 504 -18.54 -27.57 -7.16
C PHE A 504 -17.67 -27.85 -5.93
N THR A 505 -17.84 -27.10 -4.84
CA THR A 505 -17.15 -27.35 -3.56
C THR A 505 -17.62 -28.64 -2.89
N LEU A 506 -18.92 -28.94 -2.92
CA LEU A 506 -19.45 -30.18 -2.36
C LEU A 506 -19.03 -31.40 -3.18
N GLU A 507 -18.92 -31.26 -4.49
CA GLU A 507 -18.46 -32.31 -5.40
C GLU A 507 -16.94 -32.53 -5.29
N ASN A 508 -16.15 -31.47 -5.09
CA ASN A 508 -14.68 -31.49 -5.15
C ASN A 508 -14.02 -30.75 -3.95
N PRO A 509 -14.27 -31.19 -2.70
CA PRO A 509 -13.90 -30.42 -1.51
C PRO A 509 -12.39 -30.29 -1.30
N ASP A 510 -11.62 -31.31 -1.62
CA ASP A 510 -10.16 -31.35 -1.52
C ASP A 510 -9.48 -30.41 -2.53
N TYR A 511 -9.95 -30.43 -3.79
CA TYR A 511 -9.46 -29.53 -4.84
C TYR A 511 -9.75 -28.06 -4.48
N VAL A 512 -10.97 -27.76 -4.04
CA VAL A 512 -11.35 -26.40 -3.62
C VAL A 512 -10.56 -25.95 -2.41
N ALA A 513 -10.44 -26.78 -1.37
CA ALA A 513 -9.60 -26.47 -0.22
C ALA A 513 -8.14 -26.23 -0.62
N GLY A 514 -7.61 -27.01 -1.56
CA GLY A 514 -6.25 -26.90 -2.09
C GLY A 514 -5.95 -25.52 -2.68
N PHE A 515 -6.78 -25.03 -3.62
CA PHE A 515 -6.55 -23.70 -4.20
C PHE A 515 -6.86 -22.58 -3.20
N VAL A 516 -7.93 -22.69 -2.39
CA VAL A 516 -8.27 -21.66 -1.39
C VAL A 516 -7.11 -21.46 -0.41
N VAL A 517 -6.58 -22.54 0.15
CA VAL A 517 -5.41 -22.49 1.05
C VAL A 517 -4.17 -21.94 0.33
N THR A 518 -3.95 -22.35 -0.92
CA THR A 518 -2.83 -21.84 -1.73
C THR A 518 -2.89 -20.32 -1.89
N HIS A 519 -4.03 -19.77 -2.30
CA HIS A 519 -4.17 -18.32 -2.49
C HIS A 519 -4.12 -17.54 -1.17
N ILE A 520 -4.66 -18.10 -0.07
CA ILE A 520 -4.53 -17.51 1.26
C ILE A 520 -3.05 -17.42 1.67
N LEU A 521 -2.33 -18.54 1.60
CA LEU A 521 -0.92 -18.59 1.98
C LEU A 521 -0.05 -17.71 1.07
N ASN A 522 -0.33 -17.68 -0.24
CA ASN A 522 0.37 -16.80 -1.18
C ASN A 522 0.18 -15.31 -0.82
N THR A 523 -1.03 -14.92 -0.37
CA THR A 523 -1.30 -13.55 0.10
C THR A 523 -0.47 -13.20 1.34
N GLU A 524 -0.45 -14.08 2.34
CA GLU A 524 0.31 -13.85 3.57
C GLU A 524 1.83 -13.88 3.35
N ILE A 525 2.32 -14.77 2.47
CA ILE A 525 3.72 -14.78 2.02
C ILE A 525 4.04 -13.46 1.30
N GLY A 526 3.16 -13.00 0.42
CA GLY A 526 3.31 -11.70 -0.25
C GLY A 526 3.39 -10.53 0.72
N GLY A 527 2.61 -10.54 1.80
CA GLY A 527 2.70 -9.55 2.87
C GLY A 527 3.99 -9.62 3.66
N LEU A 528 4.51 -10.83 3.92
CA LEU A 528 5.82 -11.02 4.56
C LEU A 528 6.98 -10.53 3.67
N LEU A 529 6.89 -10.79 2.37
CA LEU A 529 7.88 -10.37 1.37
C LEU A 529 7.78 -8.88 1.00
N ALA A 530 6.81 -8.14 1.54
CA ALA A 530 6.83 -6.68 1.54
C ALA A 530 7.94 -6.12 2.46
N LEU A 531 8.42 -6.91 3.42
CA LEU A 531 9.62 -6.60 4.20
C LEU A 531 10.88 -6.89 3.36
N SER A 532 11.93 -6.11 3.59
CA SER A 532 13.15 -6.21 2.78
C SER A 532 13.85 -7.56 2.95
N LEU A 533 14.27 -8.18 1.84
CA LEU A 533 15.19 -9.31 1.84
C LEU A 533 16.64 -8.83 1.69
N ILE A 534 17.60 -9.68 2.05
CA ILE A 534 19.00 -9.47 1.67
C ILE A 534 19.10 -9.77 0.17
N ALA A 535 19.43 -8.74 -0.60
CA ALA A 535 19.69 -8.80 -2.03
C ALA A 535 20.93 -7.95 -2.34
N ASP A 536 21.53 -8.16 -3.51
CA ASP A 536 22.65 -7.33 -3.94
C ASP A 536 22.16 -5.91 -4.23
N PHE A 537 22.61 -4.96 -3.40
CA PHE A 537 22.32 -3.55 -3.55
C PHE A 537 23.44 -2.89 -4.35
N GLU A 538 23.22 -2.67 -5.64
CA GLU A 538 24.20 -1.97 -6.47
C GLU A 538 24.18 -0.46 -6.19
N SER A 539 23.03 0.18 -5.94
CA SER A 539 22.96 1.62 -5.62
C SER A 539 21.72 2.02 -4.79
N LEU A 540 21.72 3.25 -4.25
CA LEU A 540 20.52 3.84 -3.61
C LEU A 540 19.32 3.97 -4.56
N SER A 541 19.62 4.14 -5.85
CA SER A 541 18.65 4.22 -6.96
C SER A 541 18.50 2.90 -7.70
N ALA A 542 18.78 1.77 -7.04
CA ALA A 542 18.41 0.45 -7.54
C ALA A 542 17.00 -0.07 -7.13
N PRO A 543 15.91 0.74 -7.00
CA PRO A 543 14.55 0.22 -6.83
C PRO A 543 14.12 -0.85 -7.84
N VAL A 544 14.90 -1.12 -8.89
CA VAL A 544 14.60 -1.99 -10.03
C VAL A 544 15.15 -3.42 -9.87
N ASN A 545 15.82 -3.77 -8.76
CA ASN A 545 16.08 -5.19 -8.49
C ASN A 545 14.77 -5.86 -8.10
N LEU A 546 13.98 -6.22 -9.11
CA LEU A 546 12.74 -6.99 -9.04
C LEU A 546 13.01 -8.44 -8.62
N TYR A 547 13.87 -8.64 -7.61
CA TYR A 547 14.29 -9.94 -7.10
C TYR A 547 13.08 -10.80 -6.67
N TRP A 548 11.96 -10.15 -6.34
CA TRP A 548 10.70 -10.80 -5.96
C TRP A 548 9.81 -11.17 -7.15
N VAL A 549 9.98 -10.58 -8.34
CA VAL A 549 9.23 -10.96 -9.56
C VAL A 549 9.70 -12.33 -10.05
N ALA A 550 11.01 -12.61 -9.97
CA ALA A 550 11.56 -13.93 -10.26
C ALA A 550 11.35 -14.95 -9.12
N PHE A 551 10.50 -14.66 -8.13
CA PHE A 551 10.28 -15.54 -6.98
C PHE A 551 9.62 -16.85 -7.42
N ASN A 552 10.43 -17.90 -7.55
CA ASN A 552 10.01 -19.25 -7.86
C ASN A 552 9.74 -20.09 -6.60
N GLY A 553 9.65 -19.45 -5.43
CA GLY A 553 9.50 -20.16 -4.17
C GLY A 553 10.76 -20.59 -3.46
N THR A 554 11.93 -20.30 -4.02
CA THR A 554 13.22 -20.63 -3.40
C THR A 554 13.91 -19.37 -2.90
N LEU A 555 14.53 -19.47 -1.73
CA LEU A 555 15.31 -18.39 -1.14
C LEU A 555 16.64 -18.95 -0.64
N PRO A 556 17.72 -18.14 -0.68
CA PRO A 556 18.97 -18.53 -0.05
C PRO A 556 18.79 -18.67 1.47
N TRP A 557 19.60 -19.53 2.11
CA TRP A 557 19.45 -19.90 3.52
C TRP A 557 19.45 -18.69 4.48
N TYR A 558 20.21 -17.63 4.15
CA TYR A 558 20.26 -16.42 4.97
C TYR A 558 18.95 -15.62 4.92
N ASN A 559 18.23 -15.64 3.79
CA ASN A 559 16.90 -15.03 3.67
C ASN A 559 15.84 -15.88 4.37
N ILE A 560 15.97 -17.21 4.35
CA ILE A 560 15.11 -18.09 5.17
C ILE A 560 15.27 -17.76 6.66
N PHE A 561 16.51 -17.64 7.14
CA PHE A 561 16.79 -17.22 8.52
C PHE A 561 16.23 -15.82 8.83
N LEU A 562 16.37 -14.88 7.91
CA LEU A 562 15.80 -13.53 8.04
C LEU A 562 14.28 -13.56 8.15
N LEU A 563 13.59 -14.38 7.36
CA LEU A 563 12.14 -14.55 7.45
C LEU A 563 11.72 -15.12 8.81
N ILE A 564 12.44 -16.10 9.34
CA ILE A 564 12.19 -16.63 10.70
C ILE A 564 12.38 -15.53 11.75
N LEU A 565 13.41 -14.68 11.61
CA LEU A 565 13.59 -13.51 12.47
C LEU A 565 12.42 -12.53 12.35
N TYR A 566 11.93 -12.26 11.13
CA TYR A 566 10.74 -11.44 10.93
C TYR A 566 9.49 -12.02 11.61
N LEU A 567 9.27 -13.33 11.50
CA LEU A 567 8.19 -14.02 12.21
C LEU A 567 8.33 -13.88 13.73
N ALA A 568 9.55 -13.95 14.27
CA ALA A 568 9.80 -13.73 15.70
C ALA A 568 9.44 -12.30 16.12
N VAL A 569 9.83 -11.29 15.33
CA VAL A 569 9.48 -9.88 15.61
C VAL A 569 7.98 -9.65 15.49
N ILE A 570 7.32 -10.19 14.45
CA ILE A 570 5.85 -10.14 14.30
C ILE A 570 5.16 -10.78 15.50
N ALA A 571 5.66 -11.92 15.98
CA ALA A 571 5.15 -12.59 17.18
C ALA A 571 5.32 -11.74 18.43
N VAL A 572 6.41 -10.97 18.55
CA VAL A 572 6.54 -9.96 19.60
C VAL A 572 5.44 -8.90 19.50
N GLY A 573 5.16 -8.41 18.30
CA GLY A 573 4.08 -7.46 18.05
C GLY A 573 2.70 -7.99 18.45
N LEU A 574 2.37 -9.22 18.02
CA LEU A 574 1.13 -9.91 18.39
C LEU A 574 1.03 -10.12 19.91
N GLY A 575 2.11 -10.56 20.55
CA GLY A 575 2.16 -10.73 22.01
C GLY A 575 1.96 -9.42 22.77
N ALA A 576 2.53 -8.32 22.28
CA ALA A 576 2.43 -7.00 22.88
C ALA A 576 0.98 -6.47 22.83
N VAL A 577 0.34 -6.50 21.66
CA VAL A 577 -1.06 -6.05 21.52
C VAL A 577 -2.03 -6.96 22.27
N TRP A 578 -1.77 -8.26 22.29
CA TRP A 578 -2.58 -9.24 23.02
C TRP A 578 -2.53 -8.98 24.53
N ARG A 579 -1.34 -8.78 25.10
CA ARG A 579 -1.21 -8.46 26.53
C ARG A 579 -1.82 -7.12 26.90
N ARG A 580 -1.85 -6.18 25.97
CA ARG A 580 -2.41 -4.85 26.21
C ARG A 580 -3.93 -4.80 26.09
N THR A 581 -4.50 -5.45 25.08
CA THR A 581 -5.90 -5.26 24.67
C THR A 581 -6.66 -6.57 24.40
N GLY A 582 -6.01 -7.73 24.56
CA GLY A 582 -6.62 -9.05 24.30
C GLY A 582 -7.04 -9.20 22.84
N TRP A 583 -8.22 -9.78 22.63
CA TRP A 583 -8.82 -10.01 21.31
C TRP A 583 -8.95 -8.75 20.47
N LEU A 584 -9.16 -7.59 21.08
CA LEU A 584 -9.26 -6.31 20.37
C LEU A 584 -7.97 -5.99 19.58
N GLY A 585 -6.80 -6.34 20.13
CA GLY A 585 -5.51 -6.11 19.50
C GLY A 585 -5.26 -6.96 18.26
N LEU A 586 -6.04 -8.05 18.09
CA LEU A 586 -5.97 -8.93 16.92
C LEU A 586 -6.94 -8.51 15.80
N LEU A 587 -7.66 -7.40 15.96
CA LEU A 587 -8.63 -6.96 14.96
C LEU A 587 -8.01 -6.74 13.57
N PRO A 588 -6.85 -6.07 13.40
CA PRO A 588 -6.22 -5.96 12.09
C PRO A 588 -5.93 -7.33 11.45
N LEU A 589 -5.60 -8.33 12.27
CA LEU A 589 -5.36 -9.70 11.78
C LEU A 589 -6.67 -10.35 11.33
N ALA A 590 -7.76 -10.18 12.06
CA ALA A 590 -9.08 -10.69 11.64
C ALA A 590 -9.56 -10.04 10.33
N VAL A 591 -9.30 -8.73 10.15
CA VAL A 591 -9.62 -8.03 8.90
C VAL A 591 -8.79 -8.56 7.73
N ASN A 592 -7.48 -8.74 7.93
CA ASN A 592 -6.60 -9.37 6.94
C ASN A 592 -7.07 -10.79 6.59
N LEU A 593 -7.25 -11.68 7.56
CA LEU A 593 -7.66 -13.07 7.31
C LEU A 593 -9.03 -13.16 6.62
N GLY A 594 -9.98 -12.30 6.99
CA GLY A 594 -11.30 -12.27 6.33
C GLY A 594 -11.24 -11.79 4.88
N TYR A 595 -10.40 -10.79 4.58
CA TYR A 595 -10.19 -10.34 3.20
C TYR A 595 -9.40 -11.37 2.38
N THR A 596 -8.35 -11.93 2.96
CA THR A 596 -7.53 -12.99 2.35
C THR A 596 -8.36 -14.25 2.07
N LEU A 597 -9.32 -14.59 2.93
CA LEU A 597 -10.30 -15.66 2.66
C LEU A 597 -11.18 -15.33 1.45
N SER A 598 -11.59 -14.07 1.27
CA SER A 598 -12.32 -13.65 0.05
C SER A 598 -11.50 -13.84 -1.21
N ASN A 599 -10.22 -13.46 -1.16
CA ASN A 599 -9.28 -13.67 -2.24
C ASN A 599 -9.12 -15.17 -2.54
N GLY A 600 -8.96 -16.00 -1.51
CA GLY A 600 -8.85 -17.45 -1.64
C GLY A 600 -10.07 -18.11 -2.28
N ILE A 601 -11.27 -17.79 -1.82
CA ILE A 601 -12.54 -18.26 -2.41
C ILE A 601 -12.66 -17.80 -3.86
N SER A 602 -12.21 -16.60 -4.18
CA SER A 602 -12.24 -16.08 -5.55
C SER A 602 -11.07 -16.59 -6.43
N ARG A 603 -10.17 -17.40 -5.86
CA ARG A 603 -8.95 -17.90 -6.52
C ARG A 603 -8.09 -16.75 -7.09
N PHE A 604 -7.91 -15.70 -6.29
CA PHE A 604 -7.10 -14.52 -6.58
C PHE A 604 -5.98 -14.37 -5.55
N SER A 605 -4.73 -14.15 -5.97
CA SER A 605 -3.65 -13.75 -5.06
C SER A 605 -2.51 -13.03 -5.78
N GLY A 606 -1.60 -12.44 -4.99
CA GLY A 606 -0.38 -11.75 -5.42
C GLY A 606 -0.57 -10.25 -5.67
N TRP A 607 0.48 -9.60 -6.18
CA TRP A 607 0.48 -8.31 -6.87
C TRP A 607 -0.52 -7.28 -6.28
N ARG A 608 -1.59 -6.96 -7.03
CA ARG A 608 -2.61 -5.99 -6.62
C ARG A 608 -3.66 -6.53 -5.66
N TYR A 609 -3.91 -7.85 -5.67
CA TYR A 609 -4.94 -8.46 -4.82
C TYR A 609 -4.53 -8.52 -3.35
N ASN A 610 -3.21 -8.52 -3.07
CA ASN A 610 -2.67 -8.48 -1.70
C ASN A 610 -2.70 -7.07 -1.09
N MET A 611 -2.61 -6.02 -1.92
CA MET A 611 -2.47 -4.63 -1.49
C MET A 611 -3.49 -4.16 -0.43
N PRO A 612 -4.78 -4.57 -0.47
CA PRO A 612 -5.76 -4.16 0.54
C PRO A 612 -5.39 -4.54 1.98
N VAL A 613 -4.58 -5.59 2.18
CA VAL A 613 -4.32 -6.17 3.51
C VAL A 613 -2.87 -6.57 3.79
N ASP A 614 -1.94 -6.40 2.83
CA ASP A 614 -0.52 -6.70 3.02
C ASP A 614 0.13 -5.90 4.17
N TRP A 615 -0.44 -4.72 4.45
CA TRP A 615 0.02 -3.83 5.51
C TRP A 615 -0.06 -4.40 6.92
N VAL A 616 -0.92 -5.39 7.15
CA VAL A 616 -1.10 -6.00 8.47
C VAL A 616 0.17 -6.72 8.93
N ILE A 617 0.96 -7.27 8.01
CA ILE A 617 2.22 -7.95 8.36
C ILE A 617 3.26 -6.95 8.86
N TYR A 618 3.56 -5.90 8.08
CA TYR A 618 4.51 -4.88 8.52
C TYR A 618 3.98 -4.04 9.70
N PHE A 619 2.65 -3.99 9.91
CA PHE A 619 2.02 -3.39 11.07
C PHE A 619 2.43 -4.09 12.37
N TYR A 620 2.25 -5.41 12.45
CA TYR A 620 2.67 -6.16 13.64
C TYR A 620 4.19 -6.26 13.75
N PHE A 621 4.92 -6.33 12.64
CA PHE A 621 6.38 -6.26 12.65
C PHE A 621 6.86 -4.96 13.32
N ALA A 622 6.35 -3.80 12.91
CA ALA A 622 6.73 -2.51 13.48
C ALA A 622 6.42 -2.41 14.98
N ILE A 623 5.25 -2.91 15.42
CA ILE A 623 4.91 -2.95 16.84
C ILE A 623 5.91 -3.84 17.59
N GLY A 624 6.22 -5.02 17.06
CA GLY A 624 7.19 -5.94 17.66
C GLY A 624 8.59 -5.34 17.76
N ALA A 625 9.06 -4.68 16.70
CA ALA A 625 10.34 -3.99 16.69
C ALA A 625 10.38 -2.88 17.75
N MET A 626 9.33 -2.06 17.85
CA MET A 626 9.25 -1.01 18.87
C MET A 626 9.08 -1.55 20.30
N GLU A 627 8.44 -2.71 20.48
CA GLU A 627 8.39 -3.40 21.78
C GLU A 627 9.78 -3.90 22.20
N ILE A 628 10.56 -4.48 21.28
CA ILE A 628 11.94 -4.92 21.55
C ILE A 628 12.80 -3.71 21.90
N LEU A 629 12.83 -2.69 21.05
CA LEU A 629 13.64 -1.49 21.28
C LEU A 629 13.22 -0.73 22.53
N GLY A 630 11.91 -0.62 22.79
CA GLY A 630 11.38 -0.04 24.01
C GLY A 630 11.81 -0.83 25.25
N GLY A 631 11.75 -2.16 25.19
CA GLY A 631 12.25 -3.04 26.24
C GLY A 631 13.74 -2.81 26.53
N LEU A 632 14.57 -2.69 25.50
CA LEU A 632 15.99 -2.38 25.65
C LEU A 632 16.21 -1.07 26.40
N THR A 633 15.42 -0.03 26.15
CA THR A 633 15.57 1.23 26.89
C THR A 633 15.27 1.10 28.39
N LEU A 634 14.45 0.14 28.81
CA LEU A 634 14.17 -0.12 30.22
C LEU A 634 15.41 -0.62 30.96
N LEU A 635 16.30 -1.38 30.29
CA LEU A 635 17.56 -1.84 30.87
C LEU A 635 18.48 -0.67 31.28
N PHE A 636 18.32 0.49 30.63
CA PHE A 636 19.11 1.70 30.87
C PHE A 636 18.31 2.80 31.59
N GLY A 637 17.32 2.41 32.42
CA GLY A 637 16.63 3.32 33.35
C GLY A 637 15.46 4.12 32.75
N ALA A 638 15.02 3.81 31.53
CA ALA A 638 13.77 4.38 31.00
C ALA A 638 12.56 3.89 31.81
N LYS A 639 11.58 4.77 32.02
CA LYS A 639 10.36 4.43 32.78
C LYS A 639 9.35 3.71 31.89
N PRO A 640 8.83 2.52 32.29
CA PRO A 640 7.88 1.76 31.47
C PRO A 640 6.66 2.54 31.02
N GLU A 641 6.06 3.35 31.91
CA GLU A 641 4.85 4.14 31.62
C GLU A 641 5.05 5.19 30.53
N ARG A 642 6.30 5.63 30.30
CA ARG A 642 6.65 6.63 29.29
C ARG A 642 6.93 6.01 27.93
N VAL A 643 7.59 4.85 27.94
CA VAL A 643 7.93 4.09 26.72
C VAL A 643 6.69 3.36 26.20
N PHE A 644 5.89 2.81 27.11
CA PHE A 644 4.67 2.07 26.86
C PHE A 644 3.50 2.77 27.57
N PRO A 645 2.88 3.77 26.92
CA PRO A 645 1.76 4.49 27.51
C PRO A 645 0.66 3.53 27.96
N PRO A 646 0.06 3.71 29.15
CA PRO A 646 -0.99 2.82 29.63
C PRO A 646 -2.19 2.85 28.68
N TYR A 647 -2.80 1.68 28.48
CA TYR A 647 -4.03 1.59 27.73
C TYR A 647 -5.22 1.97 28.64
N ILE A 648 -5.90 3.05 28.29
CA ILE A 648 -7.09 3.49 29.02
C ILE A 648 -8.30 2.74 28.45
N GLN A 649 -8.80 1.77 29.20
CA GLN A 649 -10.03 1.07 28.82
C GLN A 649 -11.23 2.00 28.94
N PRO A 650 -12.01 2.23 27.85
CA PRO A 650 -13.25 2.97 27.97
C PRO A 650 -14.26 2.23 28.85
N LYS A 651 -15.13 2.98 29.53
CA LYS A 651 -16.24 2.37 30.26
C LYS A 651 -17.19 1.68 29.28
N VAL A 652 -17.28 0.36 29.37
CA VAL A 652 -18.21 -0.44 28.57
C VAL A 652 -19.64 -0.05 28.91
N LYS A 653 -20.44 0.22 27.88
CA LYS A 653 -21.89 0.41 28.00
C LYS A 653 -22.62 -0.69 27.23
N HIS A 654 -23.72 -1.17 27.78
CA HIS A 654 -24.60 -2.11 27.10
C HIS A 654 -25.62 -1.33 26.26
N ILE A 655 -26.02 -1.90 25.12
CA ILE A 655 -27.09 -1.32 24.30
C ILE A 655 -28.43 -1.59 24.98
N ALA A 656 -29.11 -0.53 25.43
CA ALA A 656 -30.49 -0.60 25.91
C ALA A 656 -31.41 0.31 25.07
N PRO A 657 -32.72 -0.03 24.92
CA PRO A 657 -33.67 0.81 24.16
C PRO A 657 -33.74 2.26 24.66
N ARG A 658 -33.60 2.46 25.98
CA ARG A 658 -33.53 3.78 26.63
C ARG A 658 -32.32 4.63 26.23
N ASP A 659 -31.30 4.05 25.60
CA ASP A 659 -30.11 4.77 25.18
C ASP A 659 -30.30 5.48 23.83
N PHE A 660 -31.42 5.24 23.15
CA PHE A 660 -31.76 5.90 21.90
C PHE A 660 -31.85 7.42 22.08
N ARG A 661 -31.21 8.15 21.18
CA ARG A 661 -31.28 9.60 21.12
C ARG A 661 -31.68 10.00 19.70
N PRO A 662 -32.56 11.00 19.49
CA PRO A 662 -32.98 11.43 18.15
C PRO A 662 -31.82 11.73 17.19
N GLN A 663 -30.70 12.26 17.71
CA GLN A 663 -29.47 12.50 16.95
C GLN A 663 -28.87 11.25 16.26
N TYR A 664 -29.22 10.03 16.69
CA TYR A 664 -28.78 8.80 16.02
C TYR A 664 -29.48 8.58 14.68
N ILE A 665 -30.68 9.16 14.50
CA ILE A 665 -31.35 9.19 13.20
C ILE A 665 -30.50 9.99 12.20
N LEU A 666 -29.91 11.11 12.62
CA LEU A 666 -29.01 11.91 11.76
C LEU A 666 -27.78 11.11 11.32
N ILE A 667 -27.24 10.25 12.18
CA ILE A 667 -26.13 9.36 11.82
C ILE A 667 -26.57 8.39 10.72
N LEU A 668 -27.71 7.72 10.91
CA LEU A 668 -28.26 6.79 9.92
C LEU A 668 -28.59 7.50 8.60
N LEU A 669 -29.24 8.66 8.65
CA LEU A 669 -29.54 9.47 7.47
C LEU A 669 -28.27 9.90 6.74
N ALA A 670 -27.20 10.25 7.45
CA ALA A 670 -25.91 10.57 6.82
C ALA A 670 -25.34 9.36 6.06
N PHE A 671 -25.38 8.16 6.65
CA PHE A 671 -24.92 6.95 5.96
C PHE A 671 -25.82 6.57 4.78
N VAL A 672 -27.14 6.64 4.93
CA VAL A 672 -28.10 6.41 3.84
C VAL A 672 -27.85 7.41 2.71
N PHE A 673 -27.64 8.69 3.03
CA PHE A 673 -27.33 9.73 2.05
C PHE A 673 -26.05 9.42 1.28
N VAL A 674 -24.95 9.14 1.99
CA VAL A 674 -23.67 8.79 1.33
C VAL A 674 -23.80 7.50 0.53
N GLY A 675 -24.49 6.48 1.07
CA GLY A 675 -24.79 5.22 0.38
C GLY A 675 -25.70 5.36 -0.84
N SER A 676 -26.49 6.44 -0.90
CA SER A 676 -27.35 6.77 -2.05
C SER A 676 -26.64 7.55 -3.16
N LEU A 677 -25.45 8.10 -2.92
CA LEU A 677 -24.70 8.86 -3.91
C LEU A 677 -24.54 8.14 -5.27
N PRO A 678 -24.29 6.81 -5.35
CA PRO A 678 -24.24 6.09 -6.62
C PRO A 678 -25.48 6.22 -7.46
N TRP A 679 -26.65 6.16 -6.82
CA TRP A 679 -27.91 6.28 -7.51
C TRP A 679 -28.19 7.75 -7.85
N LEU A 680 -27.99 8.66 -6.89
CA LEU A 680 -28.23 10.10 -7.09
C LEU A 680 -27.34 10.70 -8.19
N ALA A 681 -26.10 10.22 -8.33
CA ALA A 681 -25.14 10.71 -9.32
C ALA A 681 -25.62 10.53 -10.77
N LYS A 682 -26.41 9.49 -11.06
CA LYS A 682 -26.96 9.20 -12.40
C LYS A 682 -27.81 10.35 -12.95
N GLY A 683 -28.48 11.11 -12.07
CA GLY A 683 -29.39 12.19 -12.44
C GLY A 683 -28.79 13.60 -12.37
N LEU A 684 -27.50 13.74 -12.05
CA LEU A 684 -26.90 15.07 -11.84
C LEU A 684 -26.57 15.80 -13.15
N ALA A 685 -26.32 15.08 -14.25
CA ALA A 685 -26.03 15.66 -15.56
C ALA A 685 -27.10 15.25 -16.58
N GLY A 686 -27.55 16.20 -17.40
CA GLY A 686 -28.44 15.92 -18.54
C GLY A 686 -27.69 15.26 -19.71
N PRO A 687 -28.35 14.41 -20.52
CA PRO A 687 -27.72 13.75 -21.66
C PRO A 687 -27.12 14.78 -22.64
N ARG A 688 -25.80 14.70 -22.87
CA ARG A 688 -25.05 15.68 -23.67
C ARG A 688 -25.18 15.46 -25.19
N TYR A 689 -25.29 14.21 -25.64
CA TYR A 689 -25.27 13.85 -27.06
C TYR A 689 -26.65 13.36 -27.52
N THR A 690 -27.59 14.31 -27.70
CA THR A 690 -28.97 14.04 -28.14
C THR A 690 -29.28 14.61 -29.52
N ALA A 691 -28.27 15.13 -30.22
CA ALA A 691 -28.45 15.76 -31.52
C ALA A 691 -28.98 14.76 -32.54
N SER A 692 -29.96 15.18 -33.34
CA SER A 692 -30.53 14.34 -34.39
C SER A 692 -29.52 14.14 -35.54
N ARG A 693 -29.73 13.12 -36.37
CA ARG A 693 -28.86 12.86 -37.53
C ARG A 693 -28.77 14.08 -38.47
N SER A 694 -29.88 14.78 -38.71
CA SER A 694 -29.90 15.99 -39.53
C SER A 694 -29.13 17.14 -38.89
N GLU A 695 -29.21 17.30 -37.56
CA GLU A 695 -28.40 18.30 -36.85
C GLU A 695 -26.90 18.00 -36.91
N LEU A 696 -26.51 16.72 -36.81
CA LEU A 696 -25.11 16.32 -36.95
C LEU A 696 -24.60 16.59 -38.37
N ILE A 697 -25.40 16.31 -39.40
CA ILE A 697 -25.07 16.65 -40.80
C ILE A 697 -24.91 18.16 -40.95
N ALA A 698 -25.85 18.96 -40.44
CA ALA A 698 -25.78 20.43 -40.52
C ALA A 698 -24.52 20.99 -39.82
N ARG A 699 -24.07 20.38 -38.73
CA ARG A 699 -22.79 20.74 -38.08
C ARG A 699 -21.59 20.40 -38.97
N LEU A 700 -21.58 19.23 -39.61
CA LEU A 700 -20.52 18.88 -40.57
C LEU A 700 -20.52 19.80 -41.79
N GLU A 701 -21.69 20.23 -42.28
CA GLU A 701 -21.79 21.23 -43.34
C GLU A 701 -21.17 22.57 -42.93
N SER A 702 -21.39 22.99 -41.70
CA SER A 702 -20.74 24.19 -41.15
C SER A 702 -19.22 24.06 -41.04
N SER A 703 -18.69 22.83 -40.94
CA SER A 703 -17.26 22.52 -40.99
C SER A 703 -16.72 22.35 -42.42
N GLY A 704 -17.54 22.55 -43.46
CA GLY A 704 -17.11 22.55 -44.86
C GLY A 704 -17.33 21.25 -45.63
N TYR A 705 -18.09 20.30 -45.09
CA TYR A 705 -18.45 19.05 -45.79
C TYR A 705 -19.77 19.17 -46.56
N VAL A 706 -19.92 18.45 -47.68
CA VAL A 706 -21.15 18.52 -48.50
C VAL A 706 -22.18 17.49 -48.01
N ALA A 707 -23.41 17.93 -47.71
CA ALA A 707 -24.47 17.02 -47.23
C ALA A 707 -24.78 15.86 -48.19
N GLU A 708 -24.73 16.08 -49.51
CA GLU A 708 -24.94 15.01 -50.49
C GLU A 708 -23.90 13.90 -50.34
N GLU A 709 -22.62 14.23 -50.15
CA GLU A 709 -21.54 13.25 -49.94
C GLU A 709 -21.72 12.49 -48.62
N ILE A 710 -22.08 13.19 -47.55
CA ILE A 710 -22.36 12.57 -46.24
C ILE A 710 -23.54 11.61 -46.34
N ASN A 711 -24.63 12.03 -46.99
CA ASN A 711 -25.81 11.19 -47.18
C ASN A 711 -25.52 9.97 -48.07
N ALA A 712 -24.72 10.14 -49.13
CA ALA A 712 -24.26 9.04 -49.97
C ALA A 712 -23.40 8.04 -49.20
N PHE A 713 -22.47 8.52 -48.35
CA PHE A 713 -21.68 7.65 -47.46
C PHE A 713 -22.57 6.87 -46.49
N LEU A 714 -23.53 7.55 -45.86
CA LEU A 714 -24.43 6.91 -44.89
C LEU A 714 -25.50 6.00 -45.52
N ALA A 715 -25.60 5.97 -46.85
CA ALA A 715 -26.42 4.98 -47.57
C ALA A 715 -25.69 3.63 -47.72
N GLN A 716 -24.37 3.60 -47.49
CA GLN A 716 -23.59 2.37 -47.55
C GLN A 716 -23.89 1.45 -46.36
N PRO A 717 -23.85 0.12 -46.54
CA PRO A 717 -24.03 -0.81 -45.44
C PRO A 717 -22.89 -0.68 -44.43
N GLY A 718 -23.24 -0.59 -43.14
CA GLY A 718 -22.29 -0.45 -42.04
C GLY A 718 -21.77 0.97 -41.79
N ALA A 719 -22.16 1.97 -42.59
CA ALA A 719 -21.81 3.37 -42.34
C ALA A 719 -22.62 3.96 -41.18
N ILE A 720 -21.93 4.67 -40.28
CA ILE A 720 -22.55 5.33 -39.13
C ILE A 720 -22.14 6.81 -39.04
N LEU A 721 -23.06 7.63 -38.52
CA LEU A 721 -22.82 9.01 -38.08
C LEU A 721 -23.17 9.09 -36.60
N THR A 722 -22.22 9.47 -35.76
CA THR A 722 -22.46 9.58 -34.33
C THR A 722 -21.66 10.70 -33.69
N GLY A 723 -22.21 11.30 -32.64
CA GLY A 723 -21.55 12.30 -31.80
C GLY A 723 -21.21 11.72 -30.43
N GLY A 724 -20.09 12.11 -29.85
CA GLY A 724 -19.70 11.66 -28.51
C GLY A 724 -18.47 12.36 -27.95
N ARG A 725 -18.08 11.98 -26.73
CA ARG A 725 -16.83 12.40 -26.09
C ARG A 725 -15.71 11.47 -26.52
N MET A 726 -14.67 12.01 -27.14
CA MET A 726 -13.48 11.21 -27.48
C MET A 726 -12.57 11.07 -26.26
N LEU A 727 -12.17 9.83 -25.94
CA LEU A 727 -11.36 9.46 -24.79
C LEU A 727 -10.18 8.56 -25.18
N TYR A 728 -9.07 8.78 -24.49
CA TYR A 728 -7.81 8.05 -24.54
C TYR A 728 -7.27 7.83 -25.96
N PRO A 729 -6.98 8.91 -26.73
CA PRO A 729 -6.35 8.78 -28.02
C PRO A 729 -4.94 8.22 -27.85
N ARG A 730 -4.63 7.14 -28.57
CA ARG A 730 -3.33 6.47 -28.56
C ARG A 730 -2.91 6.13 -29.98
N LEU A 731 -1.74 6.61 -30.39
CA LEU A 731 -1.10 6.27 -31.65
C LEU A 731 -0.32 4.96 -31.50
N TYR A 732 -0.55 4.02 -32.42
CA TYR A 732 0.21 2.79 -32.57
C TYR A 732 0.77 2.71 -33.98
N ARG A 733 2.05 2.34 -34.11
CA ARG A 733 2.61 1.96 -35.40
C ARG A 733 2.11 0.57 -35.82
N ARG A 734 2.43 0.21 -37.06
CA ARG A 734 2.20 -1.13 -37.58
C ARG A 734 2.85 -2.17 -36.65
N TYR A 735 2.10 -3.20 -36.29
CA TYR A 735 2.46 -4.26 -35.34
C TYR A 735 2.63 -3.81 -33.88
N GLU A 736 2.20 -2.59 -33.53
CA GLU A 736 2.12 -2.14 -32.15
C GLU A 736 0.67 -2.20 -31.62
N GLY A 737 0.55 -2.39 -30.31
CA GLY A 737 -0.71 -2.47 -29.57
C GLY A 737 -0.48 -2.76 -28.10
N MET A 738 -1.55 -2.83 -27.32
CA MET A 738 -1.51 -3.13 -25.90
C MET A 738 -1.37 -4.63 -25.65
N SER A 739 -0.36 -5.01 -24.87
CA SER A 739 -0.18 -6.39 -24.40
C SER A 739 -1.19 -6.71 -23.29
N SER A 740 -2.35 -7.26 -23.65
CA SER A 740 -3.39 -7.73 -22.72
C SER A 740 -3.93 -9.08 -23.20
N ALA A 741 -4.46 -9.90 -22.28
CA ALA A 741 -5.16 -11.13 -22.67
C ALA A 741 -6.41 -10.83 -23.51
N ASN A 742 -7.10 -9.73 -23.21
CA ASN A 742 -8.26 -9.23 -23.94
C ASN A 742 -8.08 -7.71 -24.15
N PRO A 743 -7.33 -7.27 -25.17
CA PRO A 743 -7.15 -5.85 -25.43
C PRO A 743 -8.44 -5.26 -26.00
N TRP A 744 -8.69 -3.98 -25.69
CA TRP A 744 -9.75 -3.24 -26.38
C TRP A 744 -9.42 -3.18 -27.88
N ALA A 745 -10.41 -3.39 -28.75
CA ALA A 745 -10.20 -3.53 -30.18
C ALA A 745 -9.45 -2.33 -30.80
N ALA A 746 -9.72 -1.11 -30.33
CA ALA A 746 -9.01 0.09 -30.75
C ALA A 746 -7.49 0.02 -30.51
N TYR A 747 -7.06 -0.73 -29.50
CA TYR A 747 -5.68 -0.82 -29.02
C TYR A 747 -5.02 -2.19 -29.24
N ALA A 748 -5.74 -3.16 -29.82
CA ALA A 748 -5.20 -4.47 -30.17
C ALA A 748 -4.05 -4.34 -31.20
N VAL A 749 -3.16 -5.32 -31.29
CA VAL A 749 -2.10 -5.29 -32.32
C VAL A 749 -2.73 -5.34 -33.71
N GLN A 750 -2.35 -4.42 -34.60
CA GLN A 750 -2.84 -4.36 -35.99
C GLN A 750 -1.68 -4.27 -36.97
N ASP A 751 -1.88 -4.68 -38.20
CA ASP A 751 -0.87 -4.65 -39.27
C ASP A 751 -0.79 -3.30 -40.01
N PHE A 752 -1.43 -2.25 -39.48
CA PHE A 752 -1.36 -0.87 -39.97
C PHE A 752 -1.20 0.14 -38.81
N SER A 753 -0.74 1.35 -39.16
CA SER A 753 -0.60 2.46 -38.18
C SER A 753 -1.92 3.18 -37.98
N ARG A 754 -2.24 3.56 -36.75
CA ARG A 754 -3.53 4.13 -36.40
C ARG A 754 -3.52 4.90 -35.09
N ILE A 755 -4.47 5.81 -34.95
CA ILE A 755 -4.88 6.36 -33.65
C ILE A 755 -6.12 5.58 -33.21
N GLY A 756 -5.99 4.79 -32.14
CA GLY A 756 -7.13 4.20 -31.45
C GLY A 756 -7.67 5.15 -30.39
N PHE A 757 -8.98 5.15 -30.18
CA PHE A 757 -9.63 5.88 -29.09
C PHE A 757 -10.98 5.26 -28.72
N LEU A 758 -11.56 5.68 -27.60
CA LEU A 758 -12.94 5.40 -27.26
C LEU A 758 -13.81 6.61 -27.57
N LEU A 759 -14.95 6.41 -28.23
CA LEU A 759 -15.99 7.42 -28.35
C LEU A 759 -17.11 7.09 -27.36
N LEU A 760 -17.41 8.03 -26.47
CA LEU A 760 -18.38 7.86 -25.40
C LEU A 760 -19.65 8.66 -25.65
N ASN A 761 -20.78 7.96 -25.75
CA ASN A 761 -22.12 8.51 -25.83
C ASN A 761 -23.05 7.71 -24.90
N ASP A 762 -24.16 7.19 -25.40
CA ASP A 762 -24.98 6.19 -24.71
C ASP A 762 -24.28 4.81 -24.62
N GLN A 763 -23.24 4.61 -25.43
CA GLN A 763 -22.34 3.46 -25.40
C GLN A 763 -20.87 3.89 -25.33
N GLY A 764 -19.99 2.91 -25.08
CA GLY A 764 -18.55 3.08 -25.17
C GLY A 764 -18.03 2.32 -26.38
N THR A 765 -17.68 3.05 -27.44
CA THR A 765 -17.36 2.45 -28.73
C THR A 765 -15.86 2.52 -29.04
N ASN A 766 -15.30 1.40 -29.48
CA ASN A 766 -13.91 1.33 -29.96
C ASN A 766 -13.80 1.95 -31.36
N MET A 767 -12.97 2.99 -31.49
CA MET A 767 -12.75 3.71 -32.73
C MET A 767 -11.29 3.60 -33.17
N ILE A 768 -11.07 3.45 -34.48
CA ILE A 768 -9.76 3.40 -35.11
C ILE A 768 -9.71 4.43 -36.23
N PHE A 769 -8.73 5.34 -36.19
CA PHE A 769 -8.41 6.26 -37.27
C PHE A 769 -7.06 5.88 -37.90
N THR A 770 -7.09 5.28 -39.09
CA THR A 770 -5.87 4.87 -39.80
C THR A 770 -5.04 6.09 -40.21
N THR A 771 -3.79 6.18 -39.73
CA THR A 771 -2.87 7.26 -40.05
C THR A 771 -1.44 6.90 -39.64
N LYS A 772 -0.45 7.50 -40.31
CA LYS A 772 0.96 7.45 -39.91
C LYS A 772 1.39 8.72 -39.19
N GLU A 773 0.57 9.77 -39.21
CA GLU A 773 0.88 11.08 -38.66
C GLU A 773 0.47 11.17 -37.19
N VAL A 774 1.19 11.99 -36.43
CA VAL A 774 0.82 12.33 -35.05
C VAL A 774 -0.20 13.47 -35.10
N LEU A 775 -1.48 13.10 -35.27
CA LEU A 775 -2.57 14.07 -35.31
C LEU A 775 -2.99 14.48 -33.91
N ASN A 776 -3.35 15.75 -33.73
CA ASN A 776 -3.78 16.26 -32.45
C ASN A 776 -5.24 15.85 -32.18
N PHE A 777 -5.42 14.76 -31.45
CA PHE A 777 -6.72 14.29 -30.98
C PHE A 777 -6.89 14.78 -29.54
N PRO A 778 -7.72 15.82 -29.28
CA PRO A 778 -7.87 16.39 -27.96
C PRO A 778 -8.66 15.49 -27.00
N GLN A 779 -8.02 15.05 -25.91
CA GLN A 779 -8.64 14.23 -24.87
C GLN A 779 -9.89 14.89 -24.28
N GLY A 780 -11.00 14.14 -24.29
CA GLY A 780 -12.27 14.54 -23.69
C GLY A 780 -13.03 15.62 -24.46
N ALA A 781 -12.63 15.91 -25.71
CA ALA A 781 -13.36 16.78 -26.61
C ALA A 781 -14.64 16.11 -27.14
N ASP A 782 -15.62 16.93 -27.48
CA ASP A 782 -16.79 16.49 -28.22
C ASP A 782 -16.39 16.31 -29.69
N ALA A 783 -16.81 15.22 -30.30
CA ALA A 783 -16.49 14.89 -31.68
C ALA A 783 -17.71 14.34 -32.43
N ILE A 784 -17.82 14.67 -33.71
CA ILE A 784 -18.74 14.05 -34.67
C ILE A 784 -17.91 13.12 -35.55
N VAL A 785 -18.36 11.86 -35.68
CA VAL A 785 -17.61 10.79 -36.34
C VAL A 785 -18.45 10.16 -37.44
N LEU A 786 -17.88 10.08 -38.65
CA LEU A 786 -18.33 9.16 -39.70
C LEU A 786 -17.40 7.96 -39.71
N ALA A 787 -17.96 6.76 -39.59
CA ALA A 787 -17.19 5.53 -39.52
C ALA A 787 -17.89 4.36 -40.23
N CYS A 788 -17.09 3.37 -40.61
CA CYS A 788 -17.56 2.08 -41.10
C CYS A 788 -17.48 1.05 -39.98
N GLN A 789 -18.58 0.34 -39.73
CA GLN A 789 -18.63 -0.74 -38.78
C GLN A 789 -17.75 -1.92 -39.24
N ARG A 790 -16.87 -2.39 -38.35
CA ARG A 790 -16.07 -3.60 -38.52
C ARG A 790 -16.37 -4.55 -37.38
N ASP A 791 -15.80 -5.75 -37.44
CA ASP A 791 -15.94 -6.71 -36.34
C ASP A 791 -15.19 -6.20 -35.09
N GLY A 792 -15.95 -5.87 -34.04
CA GLY A 792 -15.43 -5.40 -32.75
C GLY A 792 -14.98 -3.94 -32.64
N TYR A 793 -14.93 -3.17 -33.74
CA TYR A 793 -14.57 -1.74 -33.74
C TYR A 793 -15.18 -0.97 -34.91
N PHE A 794 -15.02 0.36 -34.91
CA PHE A 794 -15.43 1.22 -36.01
C PHE A 794 -14.22 1.89 -36.65
N ASP A 795 -14.09 1.76 -37.97
CA ASP A 795 -13.04 2.37 -38.79
C ASP A 795 -13.49 3.78 -39.19
N VAL A 796 -12.86 4.78 -38.59
CA VAL A 796 -13.23 6.19 -38.71
C VAL A 796 -12.73 6.73 -40.04
N ARG A 797 -13.66 7.26 -40.84
CA ARG A 797 -13.37 7.97 -42.11
C ARG A 797 -13.14 9.45 -41.89
N LEU A 798 -14.00 10.06 -41.07
CA LEU A 798 -13.96 11.46 -40.70
C LEU A 798 -14.20 11.61 -39.21
N ILE A 799 -13.40 12.44 -38.56
CA ILE A 799 -13.66 12.96 -37.21
C ILE A 799 -13.59 14.48 -37.23
N ASP A 800 -14.62 15.13 -36.71
CA ASP A 800 -14.75 16.58 -36.61
C ASP A 800 -14.90 17.00 -35.14
N PHE A 801 -14.08 17.94 -34.70
CA PHE A 801 -14.11 18.53 -33.36
C PHE A 801 -14.75 19.93 -33.34
N GLY A 802 -15.45 20.31 -34.42
CA GLY A 802 -16.02 21.64 -34.67
C GLY A 802 -15.02 22.76 -34.97
N THR A 803 -13.80 22.67 -34.45
CA THR A 803 -12.71 23.64 -34.73
C THR A 803 -11.73 23.17 -35.79
N HIS A 804 -11.63 21.85 -35.97
CA HIS A 804 -10.79 21.19 -36.93
C HIS A 804 -11.31 19.77 -37.15
N SER A 805 -11.01 19.21 -38.32
CA SER A 805 -11.42 17.87 -38.72
C SER A 805 -10.25 17.10 -39.33
N TYR A 806 -10.32 15.78 -39.26
CA TYR A 806 -9.36 14.89 -39.90
C TYR A 806 -10.11 13.83 -40.71
N GLN A 807 -9.68 13.63 -41.95
CA GLN A 807 -10.25 12.63 -42.86
C GLN A 807 -9.15 11.69 -43.33
N ASN A 808 -9.34 10.37 -43.17
CA ASN A 808 -8.32 9.39 -43.57
C ASN A 808 -8.50 8.86 -45.00
N ALA A 809 -9.72 8.92 -45.53
CA ALA A 809 -10.09 8.41 -46.84
C ALA A 809 -11.31 9.16 -47.40
N PRO A 810 -11.50 9.19 -48.73
CA PRO A 810 -12.68 9.78 -49.35
C PRO A 810 -13.99 9.13 -48.86
N LEU A 811 -15.03 9.93 -48.64
CA LEU A 811 -16.37 9.42 -48.29
C LEU A 811 -17.02 8.61 -49.42
N SER A 812 -16.49 8.69 -50.65
CA SER A 812 -16.89 7.86 -51.77
C SER A 812 -16.35 6.43 -51.72
N GLN A 813 -15.34 6.16 -50.87
CA GLN A 813 -14.80 4.81 -50.70
C GLN A 813 -15.79 3.94 -49.93
N SER A 814 -16.01 2.71 -50.40
CA SER A 814 -16.96 1.77 -49.81
C SER A 814 -16.55 1.34 -48.39
N CYS A 815 -17.50 1.23 -47.48
CA CYS A 815 -17.33 0.57 -46.18
C CYS A 815 -17.08 -0.94 -46.29
N ALA A 816 -17.38 -1.55 -47.45
CA ALA A 816 -17.13 -2.97 -47.71
C ALA A 816 -15.70 -3.26 -48.20
N ASP A 817 -14.97 -2.24 -48.66
CA ASP A 817 -13.60 -2.41 -49.15
C ASP A 817 -12.60 -2.31 -47.99
N ASN A 818 -11.64 -3.24 -47.98
CA ASN A 818 -10.61 -3.56 -46.97
C ASN A 818 -11.06 -4.42 -45.79
#